data_AF-A5E0F0-F1
#
_entry.id   AF-A5E0F0-F1
#
_cell.length_a   1.000
_cell.length_b   1.000
_cell.length_c   1.000
_cell.angle_alpha   90.00
_cell.angle_beta   90.00
_cell.angle_gamma   90.00
#
_symmetry.space_group_name_H-M   'P 1'
#
loop_
_entity.id
_entity.type
_entity.pdbx_description
1 polymer ?
#
loop_
_entity_poly.entity_id
_entity_poly.type
_entity_poly.pdbx_seq_one_letter_code
_entity_poly.pdbx_strand_id
1 'polypeptide(L)'
;MSRKNSSRPAPPPPPPHPRPKPPPPPPPPSRPLVSAPVPPSLGQPPAKKRLTGPNAEDSAGPSPPPTIARNTGSTSTSSKHHPLPSGSVHLQTSSSSSSSSLPSHKYKPSNTPIPPPPPPPSAVAAQRREKYSPLLNSSNNGNHNHVLSTKAVGVASSKVVKTKVSENELQSRRRKWNNVQKRRFQNSNMQASNQNGFTRPMEMPPQHLRKIISDHADMTLLKVTSDKRSHLGSLKYLPHALFKLLENIPHPWELSKEVKVLYHRTGAITFVDQSPRVIEPVYIAQWATVWELMRKEKRDRKHFKRMQFPPLDDEEKFLSWIENFDDADLPDAIQSTELEADQFVGDWIYDEKPLIEENEIVSGSSYRKWRLDSSTMSRLFQLSRPLLLGSSDNYDVNELITAKSLSVAVRDGPKFEALYKKQIQSMDDDYSDLNSLDSVIVRHPVKSEQRVDFPYVYNSFVKRVRTSPFQQQVISVDGRETFEGASVNGYGFNSQLNPVKARKVRSKSTVAIRDKPEAIKVEEVKAPVVPFSKTFGDFSKSEIHTLNAGLSLVSAPYPFCYRTGRTKRAEDVPLTKRWNLNLRQYNKGPVPLKTRISYQKLLKNRVLNHLRHLKQKKVKHASRSTLLKKLKLTKYFQQTNIDWVEAGIQVCQQGFEMLNLLLHKRGLTYLHLDYNFNLKPTKTLTTKERKKSRFGNAFHLIRELLRAIKMIVDAHIQFRLGNADAYQLADGLNYIFNHIGQLTGIYRYKYKVMHQIRQCKDYKHIIYHRFNKVIGKGPGCGFWQPSWKVWIFFLRGMIPLLERWLGNLIVRQFEGRRYNDYAKTITKQRVDSYYDLELRAQVMHDILEIIPEGMKQSKSKTILQHLSEAWRCWKANIPWIVPGLPEPIKNIIERYIKAKAEGWISVTHYNRERIKKGTHVEKTVVKKNLGRMTRLWVKREHNRQEDFGRQGPAISPDEAVKVFQTAVEWLERRNFSPIPFPPVSYKHDTKILLLALENLKSTFNANAKLNTLQREELALIEQAFDNPNECLARIKKQILTQRIFKEVGLDMMDFYDSIIPSYEVDPLEKIADAYLDQYLWYEADKRNLFPNWIKPADDEIPQLTVYKWCHGINNLNDVWSTSNGESVVMMELTLREILENVDLTLLNRLLRLVVDTNIADYMTSKNNVNIRYKDMNYVNQQGVVRGIQFASFLYQFYGLVMDLLILGTERASELAGPVQNPNQLLTVS
;
A
#
# COMPACT_ATOMS: atom_id res chain seq x y z
N MET A 1 -26.87 63.71 -30.69
CA MET A 1 -26.22 62.79 -31.64
C MET A 1 -25.34 61.82 -30.86
N SER A 2 -25.35 60.53 -31.24
CA SER A 2 -24.74 59.38 -30.53
C SER A 2 -25.60 58.78 -29.39
N ARG A 3 -26.32 57.68 -29.70
CA ARG A 3 -26.20 56.35 -29.06
C ARG A 3 -27.46 55.49 -29.25
N LYS A 4 -27.20 54.17 -29.26
CA LYS A 4 -28.10 53.01 -29.12
C LYS A 4 -28.75 52.49 -30.41
N ASN A 5 -28.09 51.48 -31.01
CA ASN A 5 -28.79 50.36 -31.62
C ASN A 5 -28.29 49.07 -30.98
N SER A 6 -29.18 48.46 -30.22
CA SER A 6 -29.07 47.16 -29.58
C SER A 6 -29.26 46.03 -30.60
N SER A 7 -28.18 45.36 -30.98
CA SER A 7 -28.25 44.09 -31.72
C SER A 7 -28.43 42.94 -30.73
N ARG A 8 -29.56 42.24 -30.86
CA ARG A 8 -29.95 41.03 -30.11
C ARG A 8 -28.83 39.95 -30.11
N PRO A 9 -28.69 39.16 -29.03
CA PRO A 9 -27.90 37.94 -29.06
C PRO A 9 -28.55 36.87 -29.94
N ALA A 10 -27.73 36.15 -30.70
CA ALA A 10 -28.15 35.04 -31.56
C ALA A 10 -28.75 33.88 -30.73
N PRO A 11 -29.75 33.14 -31.25
CA PRO A 11 -30.35 32.02 -30.55
C PRO A 11 -29.36 30.84 -30.43
N PRO A 12 -29.46 30.02 -29.36
CA PRO A 12 -28.63 28.83 -29.21
C PRO A 12 -28.92 27.81 -30.31
N PRO A 13 -27.92 27.01 -30.74
CA PRO A 13 -28.11 26.00 -31.77
C PRO A 13 -29.06 24.88 -31.29
N PRO A 14 -29.84 24.27 -32.20
CA PRO A 14 -30.79 23.22 -31.84
C PRO A 14 -30.06 21.97 -31.28
N PRO A 15 -30.72 21.20 -30.40
CA PRO A 15 -30.14 19.97 -29.89
C PRO A 15 -29.92 18.94 -31.02
N PRO A 16 -28.84 18.13 -30.96
CA PRO A 16 -28.57 17.14 -31.99
C PRO A 16 -29.66 16.07 -32.00
N HIS A 17 -30.13 15.70 -33.19
CA HIS A 17 -31.10 14.62 -33.40
C HIS A 17 -30.72 13.34 -32.63
N PRO A 18 -31.69 12.62 -32.04
CA PRO A 18 -31.42 11.35 -31.39
C PRO A 18 -30.89 10.35 -32.43
N ARG A 19 -29.72 9.76 -32.16
CA ARG A 19 -29.20 8.65 -32.96
C ARG A 19 -30.21 7.49 -32.96
N PRO A 20 -30.42 6.79 -34.09
CA PRO A 20 -31.22 5.57 -34.10
C PRO A 20 -30.63 4.53 -33.15
N LYS A 21 -31.49 3.89 -32.36
CA LYS A 21 -31.11 2.81 -31.44
C LYS A 21 -30.40 1.69 -32.23
N PRO A 22 -29.29 1.12 -31.74
CA PRO A 22 -28.71 -0.07 -32.35
C PRO A 22 -29.67 -1.26 -32.21
N PRO A 23 -29.70 -2.19 -33.19
CA PRO A 23 -30.56 -3.37 -33.13
C PRO A 23 -30.16 -4.28 -31.96
N PRO A 24 -31.12 -5.03 -31.37
CA PRO A 24 -30.84 -5.95 -30.28
C PRO A 24 -29.89 -7.08 -30.73
N PRO A 25 -29.02 -7.58 -29.84
CA PRO A 25 -28.11 -8.68 -30.16
C PRO A 25 -28.89 -9.98 -30.44
N PRO A 26 -28.39 -10.85 -31.33
CA PRO A 26 -29.03 -12.11 -31.66
C PRO A 26 -29.07 -13.07 -30.44
N PRO A 27 -30.10 -13.94 -30.35
CA PRO A 27 -30.21 -14.89 -29.26
C PRO A 27 -29.06 -15.91 -29.28
N PRO A 28 -28.61 -16.40 -28.12
CA PRO A 28 -27.53 -17.38 -28.03
C PRO A 28 -27.96 -18.74 -28.61
N PRO A 29 -27.02 -19.53 -29.19
CA PRO A 29 -27.32 -20.78 -29.86
C PRO A 29 -27.84 -21.85 -28.88
N SER A 30 -28.91 -22.53 -29.31
CA SER A 30 -29.56 -23.64 -28.63
C SER A 30 -28.60 -24.81 -28.37
N ARG A 31 -28.41 -25.18 -27.10
CA ARG A 31 -27.77 -26.44 -26.70
C ARG A 31 -28.81 -27.58 -26.67
N PRO A 32 -28.41 -28.82 -26.98
CA PRO A 32 -29.33 -29.95 -27.11
C PRO A 32 -29.83 -30.46 -25.75
N LEU A 33 -31.08 -30.92 -25.77
CA LEU A 33 -31.86 -31.48 -24.67
C LEU A 33 -31.19 -32.74 -24.09
N VAL A 34 -30.92 -32.72 -22.79
CA VAL A 34 -30.72 -33.92 -21.96
C VAL A 34 -31.73 -33.84 -20.82
N SER A 35 -32.52 -34.90 -20.71
CA SER A 35 -33.62 -35.10 -19.77
C SER A 35 -33.18 -35.05 -18.31
N ALA A 36 -33.92 -34.29 -17.50
CA ALA A 36 -33.84 -34.33 -16.04
C ALA A 36 -35.00 -35.16 -15.46
N PRO A 37 -34.81 -35.89 -14.35
CA PRO A 37 -35.80 -36.86 -13.87
C PRO A 37 -36.92 -36.21 -13.05
N VAL A 38 -38.10 -36.82 -13.18
CA VAL A 38 -39.39 -36.51 -12.52
C VAL A 38 -39.35 -36.80 -11.01
N PRO A 39 -40.00 -36.00 -10.15
CA PRO A 39 -40.18 -36.33 -8.73
C PRO A 39 -41.38 -37.27 -8.53
N PRO A 40 -41.28 -38.35 -7.71
CA PRO A 40 -42.43 -39.21 -7.47
C PRO A 40 -43.29 -38.70 -6.30
N SER A 41 -44.59 -38.78 -6.54
CA SER A 41 -45.69 -38.57 -5.60
C SER A 41 -45.98 -39.80 -4.73
N LEU A 42 -46.38 -39.51 -3.48
CA LEU A 42 -47.34 -40.20 -2.60
C LEU A 42 -47.71 -41.68 -2.87
N GLY A 43 -47.47 -42.51 -1.85
CA GLY A 43 -48.17 -43.77 -1.58
C GLY A 43 -47.97 -44.23 -0.12
N GLN A 44 -49.07 -44.30 0.65
CA GLN A 44 -49.22 -45.09 1.90
C GLN A 44 -49.10 -46.61 1.59
N PRO A 45 -48.96 -47.61 2.53
CA PRO A 45 -49.53 -47.75 3.90
C PRO A 45 -48.60 -48.59 4.87
N PRO A 46 -49.01 -49.42 5.87
CA PRO A 46 -50.17 -49.48 6.78
C PRO A 46 -49.79 -49.52 8.30
N ALA A 47 -50.82 -49.72 9.13
CA ALA A 47 -50.91 -49.68 10.59
C ALA A 47 -50.52 -50.97 11.37
N LYS A 48 -50.56 -50.83 12.73
CA LYS A 48 -50.64 -51.82 13.85
C LYS A 48 -49.30 -52.12 14.55
N LYS A 49 -49.15 -52.20 15.89
CA LYS A 49 -50.10 -52.41 17.02
C LYS A 49 -49.47 -51.97 18.37
N ARG A 50 -50.34 -51.68 19.34
CA ARG A 50 -50.19 -51.29 20.77
C ARG A 50 -49.37 -52.23 21.66
N LEU A 51 -48.93 -51.70 22.82
CA LEU A 51 -49.22 -52.13 24.23
C LEU A 51 -48.69 -51.03 25.20
N THR A 52 -49.54 -50.16 25.77
CA THR A 52 -50.07 -50.12 27.18
C THR A 52 -49.03 -49.97 28.31
N GLY A 53 -49.15 -48.90 29.12
CA GLY A 53 -48.23 -48.40 30.19
C GLY A 53 -48.26 -49.17 31.54
N PRO A 54 -48.07 -48.55 32.75
CA PRO A 54 -48.05 -47.11 33.09
C PRO A 54 -46.99 -46.63 34.17
N ASN A 55 -47.03 -45.31 34.45
CA ASN A 55 -46.78 -44.57 35.71
C ASN A 55 -45.38 -44.27 36.33
N ALA A 56 -45.32 -43.01 36.82
CA ALA A 56 -44.62 -42.45 37.99
C ALA A 56 -43.24 -41.74 37.82
N GLU A 57 -43.35 -40.40 37.90
CA GLU A 57 -42.61 -39.46 38.79
C GLU A 57 -41.12 -39.07 38.59
N ASP A 58 -40.94 -37.74 38.66
CA ASP A 58 -39.84 -36.92 39.19
C ASP A 58 -38.52 -36.62 38.43
N SER A 59 -38.53 -35.38 37.90
CA SER A 59 -37.51 -34.32 37.94
C SER A 59 -36.10 -34.59 38.50
N ALA A 60 -35.06 -34.30 37.70
CA ALA A 60 -33.89 -33.48 38.08
C ALA A 60 -33.02 -33.13 36.85
N GLY A 61 -32.51 -31.89 36.80
CA GLY A 61 -31.81 -31.28 35.66
C GLY A 61 -30.34 -31.71 35.42
N PRO A 62 -29.70 -31.22 34.32
CA PRO A 62 -28.34 -31.61 33.96
C PRO A 62 -27.26 -30.67 34.53
N SER A 63 -26.28 -31.30 35.19
CA SER A 63 -25.03 -30.76 35.73
C SER A 63 -23.87 -30.69 34.70
N PRO A 64 -22.81 -29.88 34.98
CA PRO A 64 -21.74 -29.50 34.04
C PRO A 64 -20.54 -30.49 33.95
N PRO A 65 -19.64 -30.33 32.95
CA PRO A 65 -18.52 -31.25 32.69
C PRO A 65 -17.22 -30.95 33.49
N PRO A 66 -16.25 -31.89 33.52
CA PRO A 66 -15.35 -32.08 34.66
C PRO A 66 -13.94 -31.46 34.55
N THR A 67 -13.31 -31.26 35.72
CA THR A 67 -11.90 -30.90 35.95
C THR A 67 -11.24 -31.92 36.87
N ILE A 68 -10.10 -32.49 36.46
CA ILE A 68 -9.09 -33.23 37.28
C ILE A 68 -7.77 -33.18 36.45
N ALA A 69 -6.54 -33.00 36.94
CA ALA A 69 -5.95 -32.61 38.23
C ALA A 69 -4.47 -32.29 37.96
N ARG A 70 -3.80 -31.59 38.89
CA ARG A 70 -2.34 -31.60 39.01
C ARG A 70 -1.95 -31.44 40.46
N ASN A 71 -1.28 -32.45 41.01
CA ASN A 71 -0.72 -32.45 42.36
C ASN A 71 0.79 -32.17 42.31
N THR A 72 1.18 -31.17 43.11
CA THR A 72 2.28 -31.12 44.10
C THR A 72 3.67 -31.68 43.80
N GLY A 73 4.67 -30.82 44.04
CA GLY A 73 6.05 -31.16 44.38
C GLY A 73 6.79 -29.91 44.86
N SER A 74 7.12 -29.86 46.14
CA SER A 74 7.65 -28.74 46.93
C SER A 74 9.16 -28.81 47.16
N THR A 75 9.70 -27.70 47.72
CA THR A 75 10.99 -27.44 48.44
C THR A 75 11.99 -26.55 47.68
N SER A 76 12.72 -25.60 48.26
CA SER A 76 12.58 -24.64 49.40
C SER A 76 13.86 -23.77 49.41
N THR A 77 13.84 -22.66 50.19
CA THR A 77 14.97 -21.79 50.63
C THR A 77 15.44 -20.66 49.68
N SER A 78 15.88 -19.47 50.11
CA SER A 78 15.54 -18.50 51.18
C SER A 78 16.52 -17.31 51.09
N SER A 79 16.09 -16.13 51.58
CA SER A 79 16.90 -14.96 52.02
C SER A 79 17.26 -13.87 50.97
N LYS A 80 17.27 -12.56 51.25
CA LYS A 80 16.67 -11.66 52.27
C LYS A 80 17.09 -10.21 51.88
N HIS A 81 16.30 -9.22 52.31
CA HIS A 81 16.62 -7.80 52.59
C HIS A 81 16.12 -6.66 51.65
N HIS A 82 15.22 -5.89 52.28
CA HIS A 82 14.75 -4.50 52.13
C HIS A 82 15.89 -3.47 52.42
N PRO A 83 15.74 -2.12 52.24
CA PRO A 83 14.55 -1.33 52.58
C PRO A 83 14.17 -0.09 51.72
N LEU A 84 12.93 0.39 51.94
CA LEU A 84 12.42 1.75 51.69
C LEU A 84 12.93 2.73 52.79
N PRO A 85 12.82 4.06 52.66
CA PRO A 85 11.62 4.83 53.10
C PRO A 85 11.16 5.90 52.07
N SER A 86 9.85 6.19 51.89
CA SER A 86 9.04 7.29 52.51
C SER A 86 9.67 8.71 52.48
N GLY A 87 8.98 9.82 52.22
CA GLY A 87 7.56 10.09 51.96
C GLY A 87 7.27 11.60 51.85
N SER A 88 5.98 11.92 51.98
CA SER A 88 5.37 13.22 52.30
C SER A 88 4.96 14.19 51.16
N VAL A 89 3.69 14.55 51.29
CA VAL A 89 2.85 15.48 50.54
C VAL A 89 2.85 16.80 51.33
N HIS A 90 2.74 17.95 50.65
CA HIS A 90 2.00 19.07 51.22
C HIS A 90 1.23 19.84 50.15
N LEU A 91 -0.08 19.91 50.36
CA LEU A 91 -0.99 20.91 49.79
C LEU A 91 -0.57 22.31 50.27
N GLN A 92 -0.83 23.34 49.45
CA GLN A 92 -1.61 24.51 49.90
C GLN A 92 -2.16 25.32 48.71
N THR A 93 -3.40 25.73 48.91
CA THR A 93 -4.27 26.61 48.14
C THR A 93 -3.82 28.08 48.18
N SER A 94 -4.05 28.85 47.11
CA SER A 94 -4.67 30.20 47.19
C SER A 94 -4.80 30.90 45.82
N SER A 95 -6.04 31.34 45.56
CA SER A 95 -6.50 32.57 44.91
C SER A 95 -5.60 33.44 44.01
N SER A 96 -6.19 33.85 42.87
CA SER A 96 -6.45 35.25 42.45
C SER A 96 -5.95 35.66 41.04
N SER A 97 -6.92 36.26 40.33
CA SER A 97 -6.84 37.41 39.42
C SER A 97 -6.10 37.35 38.08
N SER A 98 -6.93 37.58 37.04
CA SER A 98 -6.79 38.61 36.00
C SER A 98 -5.74 38.48 34.89
N SER A 99 -6.26 38.42 33.66
CA SER A 99 -5.85 39.16 32.45
C SER A 99 -4.35 39.38 32.19
N SER A 100 -3.86 38.85 31.07
CA SER A 100 -3.39 39.65 29.92
C SER A 100 -2.39 38.88 29.03
N SER A 101 -2.48 39.18 27.73
CA SER A 101 -1.42 39.14 26.72
C SER A 101 -0.63 37.84 26.46
N LEU A 102 -0.79 37.36 25.22
CA LEU A 102 0.21 36.60 24.47
C LEU A 102 1.62 37.18 24.65
N PRO A 103 2.66 36.34 24.69
CA PRO A 103 3.48 36.24 23.48
C PRO A 103 3.95 34.82 23.15
N SER A 104 4.13 34.62 21.85
CA SER A 104 4.75 33.47 21.20
C SER A 104 6.09 33.05 21.82
N HIS A 105 6.19 31.80 22.29
CA HIS A 105 7.48 31.13 22.52
C HIS A 105 7.57 29.78 21.79
N LYS A 106 8.57 29.74 20.90
CA LYS A 106 9.04 28.58 20.14
C LYS A 106 9.39 27.42 21.08
N TYR A 107 8.71 26.28 20.96
CA TYR A 107 9.20 25.02 21.53
C TYR A 107 10.44 24.55 20.74
N LYS A 108 11.63 24.72 21.33
CA LYS A 108 12.81 23.91 21.01
C LYS A 108 12.58 22.50 21.57
N PRO A 109 12.88 21.42 20.83
CA PRO A 109 12.88 20.08 21.41
C PRO A 109 14.08 19.96 22.37
N SER A 110 13.79 19.68 23.64
CA SER A 110 14.79 19.32 24.64
C SER A 110 15.44 17.99 24.26
N ASN A 111 16.68 18.05 23.78
CA ASN A 111 17.62 16.93 23.76
C ASN A 111 18.05 16.64 25.20
N THR A 112 17.43 15.64 25.84
CA THR A 112 18.04 14.96 26.98
C THR A 112 18.78 13.73 26.45
N PRO A 113 20.09 13.57 26.76
CA PRO A 113 20.87 12.42 26.31
C PRO A 113 20.33 11.12 26.94
N ILE A 114 20.26 10.07 26.11
CA ILE A 114 19.96 8.71 26.54
C ILE A 114 21.07 8.25 27.51
N PRO A 115 20.75 7.64 28.67
CA PRO A 115 21.77 7.14 29.59
C PRO A 115 22.61 6.03 28.93
N PRO A 116 23.90 5.90 29.30
CA PRO A 116 24.76 4.85 28.76
C PRO A 116 24.24 3.46 29.17
N PRO A 117 24.38 2.44 28.30
CA PRO A 117 24.02 1.07 28.65
C PRO A 117 24.90 0.55 29.79
N PRO A 118 24.37 -0.31 30.68
CA PRO A 118 25.12 -0.84 31.83
C PRO A 118 26.29 -1.73 31.40
N PRO A 119 27.39 -1.77 32.18
CA PRO A 119 28.53 -2.64 31.89
C PRO A 119 28.15 -4.12 32.08
N PRO A 120 28.71 -5.04 31.27
CA PRO A 120 28.44 -6.47 31.39
C PRO A 120 29.05 -7.05 32.69
N PRO A 121 28.43 -8.07 33.30
CA PRO A 121 28.92 -8.69 34.52
C PRO A 121 30.24 -9.44 34.30
N SER A 122 31.20 -9.20 35.19
CA SER A 122 32.47 -9.90 35.31
C SER A 122 32.22 -11.32 35.83
N ALA A 123 32.56 -12.33 35.03
CA ALA A 123 32.48 -13.73 35.42
C ALA A 123 33.87 -14.26 35.78
N VAL A 124 34.03 -14.61 37.05
CA VAL A 124 35.10 -15.44 37.61
C VAL A 124 35.08 -16.80 36.91
N ALA A 125 36.25 -17.23 36.42
CA ALA A 125 36.45 -18.51 35.74
C ALA A 125 37.18 -19.50 36.65
N ALA A 126 36.63 -20.70 36.82
CA ALA A 126 37.35 -21.90 37.22
C ALA A 126 36.90 -23.11 36.38
N GLN A 127 37.86 -23.64 35.61
CA GLN A 127 38.08 -25.03 35.19
C GLN A 127 36.97 -25.84 34.50
N ARG A 128 37.12 -26.11 33.19
CA ARG A 128 37.65 -27.38 32.64
C ARG A 128 37.56 -27.46 31.10
N ARG A 129 38.67 -27.95 30.53
CA ARG A 129 38.88 -28.72 29.29
C ARG A 129 38.61 -28.13 27.88
N GLU A 130 39.76 -27.97 27.23
CA GLU A 130 40.14 -28.41 25.87
C GLU A 130 39.90 -27.50 24.64
N LYS A 131 41.04 -27.30 23.96
CA LYS A 131 41.37 -26.40 22.84
C LYS A 131 41.03 -27.09 21.51
N TYR A 132 40.70 -26.38 20.43
CA TYR A 132 41.70 -25.88 19.47
C TYR A 132 41.15 -24.76 18.55
N SER A 133 41.79 -23.56 18.63
CA SER A 133 42.28 -22.64 17.56
C SER A 133 41.34 -22.06 16.48
N PRO A 134 41.75 -21.01 15.72
CA PRO A 134 42.54 -19.81 16.04
C PRO A 134 41.90 -18.52 15.49
N LEU A 135 42.30 -17.31 15.93
CA LEU A 135 42.36 -16.14 15.05
C LEU A 135 43.49 -15.18 15.46
N LEU A 136 44.19 -14.72 14.44
CA LEU A 136 45.31 -13.79 14.46
C LEU A 136 44.87 -12.33 14.55
N ASN A 137 45.78 -11.56 15.14
CA ASN A 137 45.91 -10.12 15.36
C ASN A 137 45.37 -9.15 14.30
N SER A 138 45.12 -7.91 14.74
CA SER A 138 45.43 -6.71 13.96
C SER A 138 46.33 -5.75 14.74
N SER A 139 47.41 -5.39 14.06
CA SER A 139 48.46 -4.39 14.27
C SER A 139 48.01 -2.95 14.47
N ASN A 140 48.89 -2.11 15.06
CA ASN A 140 49.36 -0.92 14.33
C ASN A 140 50.73 -0.37 14.81
N ASN A 141 51.62 -0.21 13.82
CA ASN A 141 52.61 0.84 13.57
C ASN A 141 53.80 1.13 14.50
N GLY A 142 55.02 1.08 13.89
CA GLY A 142 55.99 2.17 14.04
C GLY A 142 57.49 1.80 13.99
N ASN A 143 58.09 1.87 12.80
CA ASN A 143 59.48 2.23 12.48
C ASN A 143 60.70 1.30 12.70
N HIS A 144 61.25 0.92 11.53
CA HIS A 144 62.64 1.04 11.08
C HIS A 144 63.81 0.26 11.72
N ASN A 145 64.30 -0.67 10.88
CA ASN A 145 65.66 -0.81 10.37
C ASN A 145 66.72 -1.64 11.13
N HIS A 146 67.14 -2.68 10.39
CA HIS A 146 68.45 -3.32 10.27
C HIS A 146 68.92 -4.39 11.28
N VAL A 147 68.96 -5.60 10.73
CA VAL A 147 70.11 -6.54 10.70
C VAL A 147 70.45 -7.31 11.97
N LEU A 148 70.02 -8.58 11.92
CA LEU A 148 70.73 -9.81 12.31
C LEU A 148 71.76 -9.70 13.45
N SER A 149 71.41 -10.27 14.61
CA SER A 149 72.37 -11.08 15.37
C SER A 149 71.64 -12.06 16.29
N THR A 150 71.81 -13.34 15.99
CA THR A 150 71.38 -14.47 16.80
C THR A 150 72.42 -14.76 17.88
N LYS A 151 72.02 -14.76 19.16
CA LYS A 151 72.75 -15.49 20.22
C LYS A 151 71.77 -16.24 21.15
N ALA A 152 71.87 -17.56 21.03
CA ALA A 152 71.78 -18.63 22.02
C ALA A 152 70.90 -18.46 23.27
N VAL A 153 69.95 -19.38 23.43
CA VAL A 153 69.48 -19.86 24.73
C VAL A 153 70.39 -21.01 25.17
N GLY A 154 70.99 -20.86 26.35
CA GLY A 154 71.66 -21.95 27.06
C GLY A 154 70.65 -22.92 27.67
N VAL A 155 70.99 -24.21 27.66
CA VAL A 155 70.43 -25.19 28.59
C VAL A 155 71.58 -25.97 29.20
N ALA A 156 71.45 -26.16 30.51
CA ALA A 156 72.40 -26.69 31.46
C ALA A 156 72.84 -28.15 31.19
N SER A 157 73.98 -28.44 31.81
CA SER A 157 74.87 -29.57 31.68
C SER A 157 74.31 -30.92 32.16
N SER A 158 74.53 -31.96 31.35
CA SER A 158 74.71 -33.34 31.82
C SER A 158 76.02 -33.90 31.26
N LYS A 159 76.80 -34.53 32.13
CA LYS A 159 78.17 -35.00 31.92
C LYS A 159 78.28 -35.96 30.74
N VAL A 160 79.19 -35.66 29.81
CA VAL A 160 79.51 -36.49 28.64
C VAL A 160 80.53 -37.56 29.03
N VAL A 161 80.10 -38.82 28.96
CA VAL A 161 81.01 -39.97 28.75
C VAL A 161 81.36 -39.98 27.26
N LYS A 162 82.63 -39.80 26.92
CA LYS A 162 83.11 -39.84 25.53
C LYS A 162 83.20 -41.30 25.04
N THR A 163 82.11 -41.83 24.51
CA THR A 163 82.21 -42.98 23.60
C THR A 163 82.74 -42.48 22.25
N LYS A 164 83.81 -43.10 21.74
CA LYS A 164 84.34 -42.84 20.40
C LYS A 164 83.31 -43.33 19.38
N VAL A 165 82.45 -42.44 18.91
CA VAL A 165 81.46 -42.69 17.87
C VAL A 165 82.18 -42.88 16.53
N SER A 166 81.86 -43.96 15.82
CA SER A 166 82.38 -44.27 14.47
C SER A 166 82.07 -43.15 13.47
N GLU A 167 83.02 -42.83 12.58
CA GLU A 167 82.88 -41.85 11.49
C GLU A 167 81.62 -42.09 10.65
N ASN A 168 81.25 -43.36 10.44
CA ASN A 168 80.05 -43.75 9.69
C ASN A 168 78.75 -43.42 10.44
N GLU A 169 78.74 -43.54 11.76
CA GLU A 169 77.58 -43.19 12.59
C GLU A 169 77.37 -41.67 12.63
N LEU A 170 78.47 -40.91 12.70
CA LEU A 170 78.52 -39.45 12.60
C LEU A 170 78.04 -38.96 11.22
N GLN A 171 78.46 -39.60 10.13
CA GLN A 171 77.93 -39.31 8.80
C GLN A 171 76.45 -39.64 8.67
N SER A 172 75.98 -40.75 9.27
CA SER A 172 74.54 -41.08 9.28
C SER A 172 73.73 -40.05 10.06
N ARG A 173 74.24 -39.60 11.22
CA ARG A 173 73.63 -38.55 12.04
C ARG A 173 73.64 -37.21 11.34
N ARG A 174 74.72 -36.86 10.64
CA ARG A 174 74.82 -35.67 9.79
C ARG A 174 73.83 -35.72 8.63
N ARG A 175 73.66 -36.86 7.97
CA ARG A 175 72.65 -37.05 6.91
C ARG A 175 71.23 -36.95 7.47
N LYS A 176 70.95 -37.60 8.61
CA LYS A 176 69.65 -37.49 9.30
C LYS A 176 69.37 -36.06 9.75
N TRP A 177 70.35 -35.37 10.34
CA TRP A 177 70.26 -33.97 10.74
C TRP A 177 70.05 -33.06 9.53
N ASN A 178 70.82 -33.23 8.46
CA ASN A 178 70.64 -32.46 7.23
C ASN A 178 69.29 -32.73 6.56
N ASN A 179 68.77 -33.96 6.59
CA ASN A 179 67.43 -34.26 6.08
C ASN A 179 66.34 -33.65 6.96
N VAL A 180 66.51 -33.67 8.28
CA VAL A 180 65.59 -33.03 9.24
C VAL A 180 65.62 -31.50 9.09
N GLN A 181 66.80 -30.89 8.98
CA GLN A 181 66.97 -29.45 8.80
C GLN A 181 66.51 -28.99 7.40
N LYS A 182 66.80 -29.77 6.34
CA LYS A 182 66.23 -29.52 5.00
C LYS A 182 64.71 -29.55 5.05
N ARG A 183 64.07 -30.55 5.65
CA ARG A 183 62.59 -30.59 5.78
C ARG A 183 62.03 -29.49 6.69
N ARG A 184 62.74 -29.15 7.77
CA ARG A 184 62.32 -28.12 8.74
C ARG A 184 62.39 -26.72 8.13
N PHE A 185 63.42 -26.42 7.33
CA PHE A 185 63.64 -25.08 6.74
C PHE A 185 63.19 -24.93 5.28
N GLN A 186 63.01 -26.02 4.51
CA GLN A 186 62.31 -25.97 3.20
C GLN A 186 60.91 -25.36 3.33
N ASN A 187 60.25 -25.59 4.48
CA ASN A 187 58.91 -25.08 4.75
C ASN A 187 58.86 -23.70 5.41
N SER A 188 59.97 -23.17 5.95
CA SER A 188 59.97 -21.87 6.64
C SER A 188 59.93 -20.68 5.66
N ASN A 189 60.64 -20.77 4.53
CA ASN A 189 60.47 -19.80 3.42
C ASN A 189 59.10 -19.95 2.73
N MET A 190 58.45 -21.11 2.86
CA MET A 190 57.05 -21.30 2.48
C MET A 190 56.05 -20.81 3.55
N GLN A 191 56.44 -20.60 4.80
CA GLN A 191 55.52 -20.10 5.85
C GLN A 191 55.21 -18.61 5.70
N ALA A 192 56.14 -17.82 5.17
CA ALA A 192 55.87 -16.43 4.77
C ALA A 192 54.94 -16.35 3.54
N SER A 193 55.01 -17.31 2.60
CA SER A 193 54.02 -17.41 1.52
C SER A 193 52.70 -18.05 1.96
N ASN A 194 52.72 -18.94 2.96
CA ASN A 194 51.55 -19.69 3.44
C ASN A 194 50.70 -18.98 4.51
N GLN A 195 51.12 -17.85 5.07
CA GLN A 195 50.15 -16.96 5.74
C GLN A 195 49.10 -16.40 4.74
N ASN A 196 49.38 -16.48 3.43
CA ASN A 196 48.42 -16.29 2.33
C ASN A 196 48.03 -17.61 1.62
N GLY A 197 48.39 -18.77 2.15
CA GLY A 197 48.35 -20.07 1.48
C GLY A 197 47.17 -20.95 1.87
N PHE A 198 45.96 -20.57 1.46
CA PHE A 198 45.04 -21.61 1.00
C PHE A 198 45.49 -21.98 -0.41
N THR A 199 45.92 -23.22 -0.63
CA THR A 199 46.06 -23.77 -1.99
C THR A 199 44.78 -23.42 -2.74
N ARG A 200 44.88 -22.68 -3.85
CA ARG A 200 43.71 -22.43 -4.71
C ARG A 200 43.07 -23.80 -4.95
N PRO A 201 41.75 -23.97 -4.72
CA PRO A 201 41.08 -25.22 -5.07
C PRO A 201 41.46 -25.54 -6.53
N MET A 202 42.09 -26.70 -6.75
CA MET A 202 42.39 -27.16 -8.09
C MET A 202 41.07 -27.41 -8.83
N GLU A 203 41.06 -27.13 -10.12
CA GLU A 203 39.89 -27.38 -10.96
C GLU A 203 39.75 -28.90 -11.13
N MET A 204 38.61 -29.43 -10.73
CA MET A 204 38.29 -30.86 -10.84
C MET A 204 37.78 -31.17 -12.25
N PRO A 205 37.92 -32.41 -12.74
CA PRO A 205 37.28 -32.83 -13.99
C PRO A 205 35.74 -32.76 -13.92
N PRO A 206 35.04 -32.38 -14.99
CA PRO A 206 33.57 -32.31 -15.00
C PRO A 206 32.89 -33.67 -14.76
N GLN A 207 33.53 -34.77 -15.17
CA GLN A 207 33.02 -36.14 -14.97
C GLN A 207 32.85 -36.48 -13.48
N HIS A 208 33.66 -35.89 -12.60
CA HIS A 208 33.53 -36.07 -11.16
C HIS A 208 32.17 -35.54 -10.64
N LEU A 209 31.75 -34.35 -11.10
CA LEU A 209 30.45 -33.78 -10.74
C LEU A 209 29.30 -34.60 -11.34
N ARG A 210 29.40 -34.98 -12.63
CA ARG A 210 28.38 -35.78 -13.32
C ARG A 210 28.08 -37.09 -12.59
N LYS A 211 29.13 -37.81 -12.18
CA LYS A 211 28.99 -39.07 -11.43
C LYS A 211 28.29 -38.88 -10.08
N ILE A 212 28.65 -37.83 -9.35
CA ILE A 212 27.99 -37.49 -8.07
C ILE A 212 26.50 -37.26 -8.28
N ILE A 213 26.10 -36.47 -9.27
CA ILE A 213 24.68 -36.18 -9.53
C ILE A 213 23.92 -37.44 -9.96
N SER A 214 24.53 -38.32 -10.77
CA SER A 214 23.94 -39.60 -11.15
C SER A 214 23.75 -40.53 -9.95
N ASP A 215 24.76 -40.66 -9.08
CA ASP A 215 24.69 -41.52 -7.88
C ASP A 215 23.64 -41.02 -6.88
N HIS A 216 23.37 -39.70 -6.86
CA HIS A 216 22.37 -39.06 -6.00
C HIS A 216 20.98 -38.89 -6.64
N ALA A 217 20.77 -39.31 -7.89
CA ALA A 217 19.48 -39.16 -8.57
C ALA A 217 18.34 -39.83 -7.79
N ASP A 218 18.62 -40.99 -7.18
CA ASP A 218 17.68 -41.71 -6.31
C ASP A 218 17.95 -41.45 -4.82
N MET A 219 17.37 -40.36 -4.32
CA MET A 219 17.43 -39.99 -2.90
C MET A 219 16.71 -40.99 -1.96
N THR A 220 16.14 -42.09 -2.46
CA THR A 220 15.56 -43.17 -1.64
C THR A 220 16.61 -44.12 -1.08
N LEU A 221 17.79 -44.22 -1.72
CA LEU A 221 18.86 -45.14 -1.34
C LEU A 221 19.40 -44.88 0.09
N LEU A 222 19.67 -45.98 0.82
CA LEU A 222 20.20 -45.94 2.19
C LEU A 222 21.57 -45.25 2.27
N LYS A 223 22.41 -45.42 1.25
CA LYS A 223 23.75 -44.81 1.15
C LYS A 223 23.71 -43.28 1.19
N VAL A 224 22.60 -42.67 0.76
CA VAL A 224 22.43 -41.21 0.61
C VAL A 224 21.73 -40.59 1.83
N THR A 225 21.42 -41.38 2.86
CA THR A 225 20.64 -40.92 4.03
C THR A 225 21.32 -39.82 4.84
N SER A 226 22.64 -39.89 5.03
CA SER A 226 23.40 -38.83 5.71
C SER A 226 23.29 -37.49 4.98
N ASP A 227 23.20 -37.56 3.65
CA ASP A 227 23.33 -36.41 2.77
C ASP A 227 22.00 -35.68 2.59
N LYS A 228 20.85 -36.34 2.82
CA LYS A 228 19.51 -35.71 2.82
C LYS A 228 19.44 -34.43 3.65
N ARG A 229 20.15 -34.39 4.79
CA ARG A 229 20.23 -33.20 5.66
C ARG A 229 20.97 -32.05 4.96
N SER A 230 22.04 -32.35 4.22
CA SER A 230 22.82 -31.36 3.47
C SER A 230 22.02 -30.78 2.29
N HIS A 231 21.23 -31.59 1.58
CA HIS A 231 20.31 -31.12 0.53
C HIS A 231 19.26 -30.16 1.11
N LEU A 232 18.58 -30.55 2.20
CA LEU A 232 17.60 -29.69 2.87
C LEU A 232 18.23 -28.39 3.43
N GLY A 233 19.46 -28.46 3.95
CA GLY A 233 20.19 -27.28 4.41
C GLY A 233 20.56 -26.33 3.28
N SER A 234 20.87 -26.87 2.10
CA SER A 234 21.25 -26.13 0.90
C SER A 234 20.08 -25.37 0.25
N LEU A 235 18.83 -25.77 0.52
CA LEU A 235 17.62 -25.07 0.08
C LEU A 235 17.63 -23.58 0.47
N LYS A 236 18.28 -23.21 1.57
CA LYS A 236 18.48 -21.82 1.97
C LYS A 236 19.19 -20.99 0.89
N TYR A 237 20.19 -21.55 0.23
CA TYR A 237 21.05 -20.85 -0.73
C TYR A 237 20.61 -21.03 -2.18
N LEU A 238 19.58 -21.85 -2.43
CA LEU A 238 19.01 -22.07 -3.76
C LEU A 238 18.63 -20.77 -4.50
N PRO A 239 18.02 -19.74 -3.88
CA PRO A 239 17.76 -18.47 -4.56
C PRO A 239 19.02 -17.79 -5.12
N HIS A 240 20.19 -18.02 -4.49
CA HIS A 240 21.47 -17.49 -4.93
C HIS A 240 22.00 -18.25 -6.15
N ALA A 241 21.88 -19.58 -6.15
CA ALA A 241 22.22 -20.43 -7.30
C ALA A 241 21.38 -20.05 -8.53
N LEU A 242 20.07 -19.92 -8.33
CA LEU A 242 19.11 -19.49 -9.36
C LEU A 242 19.45 -18.11 -9.95
N PHE A 243 19.87 -17.17 -9.10
CA PHE A 243 20.31 -15.85 -9.55
C PHE A 243 21.58 -15.93 -10.41
N LYS A 244 22.60 -16.68 -9.96
CA LYS A 244 23.88 -16.82 -10.68
C LYS A 244 23.73 -17.57 -12.00
N LEU A 245 22.85 -18.56 -12.05
CA LEU A 245 22.50 -19.27 -13.29
C LEU A 245 21.86 -18.31 -14.30
N LEU A 246 20.82 -17.58 -13.89
CA LEU A 246 20.12 -16.64 -14.77
C LEU A 246 20.98 -15.44 -15.18
N GLU A 247 21.94 -15.02 -14.34
CA GLU A 247 22.91 -13.96 -14.65
C GLU A 247 23.80 -14.34 -15.85
N ASN A 248 24.16 -15.62 -16.01
CA ASN A 248 25.08 -16.10 -17.04
C ASN A 248 24.39 -16.81 -18.23
N ILE A 249 23.13 -16.46 -18.53
CA ILE A 249 22.41 -17.02 -19.68
C ILE A 249 23.20 -16.80 -20.99
N PRO A 250 23.31 -17.81 -21.88
CA PRO A 250 23.91 -17.64 -23.20
C PRO A 250 23.20 -16.56 -24.01
N HIS A 251 23.97 -15.70 -24.69
CA HIS A 251 23.42 -14.68 -25.56
C HIS A 251 23.05 -15.25 -26.94
N PRO A 252 22.16 -14.61 -27.73
CA PRO A 252 21.63 -15.22 -28.95
C PRO A 252 22.66 -15.54 -30.06
N TRP A 253 23.84 -14.92 -29.99
CA TRP A 253 24.96 -15.18 -30.91
C TRP A 253 25.92 -16.28 -30.40
N GLU A 254 25.72 -16.77 -29.17
CA GLU A 254 26.51 -17.84 -28.56
C GLU A 254 25.79 -19.19 -28.75
N LEU A 255 26.49 -20.21 -29.26
CA LEU A 255 25.97 -21.59 -29.40
C LEU A 255 25.90 -22.31 -28.04
N SER A 256 27.03 -22.31 -27.34
CA SER A 256 27.23 -22.90 -26.02
C SER A 256 28.02 -21.94 -25.13
N LYS A 257 27.97 -22.14 -23.81
CA LYS A 257 28.69 -21.29 -22.87
C LYS A 257 29.25 -22.11 -21.73
N GLU A 258 30.57 -22.23 -21.68
CA GLU A 258 31.24 -22.88 -20.56
C GLU A 258 31.32 -21.97 -19.34
N VAL A 259 30.76 -22.43 -18.22
CA VAL A 259 30.72 -21.70 -16.97
C VAL A 259 31.49 -22.40 -15.86
N LYS A 260 32.22 -21.61 -15.07
CA LYS A 260 32.87 -22.06 -13.83
C LYS A 260 31.78 -22.31 -12.79
N VAL A 261 31.69 -23.52 -12.27
CA VAL A 261 30.77 -23.85 -11.19
C VAL A 261 31.50 -24.23 -9.92
N LEU A 262 30.90 -23.83 -8.80
CA LEU A 262 31.26 -24.20 -7.44
C LEU A 262 30.16 -25.12 -6.90
N TYR A 263 30.45 -26.40 -6.74
CA TYR A 263 29.48 -27.41 -6.32
C TYR A 263 29.83 -28.00 -4.96
N HIS A 264 28.80 -28.42 -4.22
CA HIS A 264 28.99 -29.14 -2.95
C HIS A 264 29.45 -30.58 -3.23
N ARG A 265 30.36 -31.13 -2.42
CA ARG A 265 30.95 -32.47 -2.62
C ARG A 265 29.92 -33.61 -2.69
N THR A 266 28.74 -33.45 -2.10
CA THR A 266 27.63 -34.42 -2.17
C THR A 266 26.63 -34.13 -3.30
N GLY A 267 26.92 -33.18 -4.20
CA GLY A 267 25.97 -32.77 -5.24
C GLY A 267 24.76 -31.98 -4.73
N ALA A 268 24.74 -31.57 -3.45
CA ALA A 268 23.59 -30.91 -2.84
C ALA A 268 23.20 -29.58 -3.50
N ILE A 269 24.16 -28.79 -3.98
CA ILE A 269 23.90 -27.53 -4.69
C ILE A 269 25.07 -27.17 -5.60
N THR A 270 24.75 -26.59 -6.76
CA THR A 270 25.73 -26.07 -7.72
C THR A 270 25.54 -24.58 -7.94
N PHE A 271 26.60 -23.79 -7.80
CA PHE A 271 26.61 -22.34 -8.04
C PHE A 271 27.45 -22.02 -9.27
N VAL A 272 26.97 -21.13 -10.14
CA VAL A 272 27.82 -20.53 -11.17
C VAL A 272 28.71 -19.45 -10.54
N ASP A 273 30.02 -19.65 -10.50
CA ASP A 273 31.04 -18.73 -9.94
C ASP A 273 31.63 -17.79 -11.00
N GLN A 274 30.78 -17.28 -11.89
CA GLN A 274 31.15 -16.26 -12.87
C GLN A 274 30.19 -15.07 -12.80
N SER A 275 30.70 -13.88 -13.10
CA SER A 275 29.87 -12.69 -13.35
C SER A 275 30.17 -12.20 -14.76
N PRO A 276 29.15 -12.08 -15.63
CA PRO A 276 29.35 -11.80 -17.05
C PRO A 276 29.83 -10.36 -17.20
N ARG A 277 31.06 -10.18 -17.67
CA ARG A 277 31.65 -8.88 -17.94
C ARG A 277 31.71 -8.68 -19.44
N VAL A 278 31.18 -7.56 -19.90
CA VAL A 278 31.11 -7.20 -21.32
C VAL A 278 31.74 -5.83 -21.54
N ILE A 279 32.35 -5.64 -22.70
CA ILE A 279 32.77 -4.34 -23.20
C ILE A 279 31.51 -3.60 -23.67
N GLU A 280 31.22 -2.43 -23.08
CA GLU A 280 29.95 -1.71 -23.29
C GLU A 280 29.65 -1.38 -24.78
N PRO A 281 30.57 -0.81 -25.58
CA PRO A 281 30.31 -0.55 -27.00
C PRO A 281 30.11 -1.83 -27.83
N VAL A 282 30.91 -2.87 -27.60
CA VAL A 282 30.80 -4.17 -28.29
C VAL A 282 29.45 -4.82 -28.01
N TYR A 283 29.03 -4.86 -26.75
CA TYR A 283 27.75 -5.43 -26.35
C TYR A 283 26.54 -4.71 -26.97
N ILE A 284 26.62 -3.38 -27.12
CA ILE A 284 25.56 -2.62 -27.80
C ILE A 284 25.55 -2.95 -29.29
N ALA A 285 26.71 -3.10 -29.91
CA ALA A 285 26.83 -3.50 -31.32
C ALA A 285 26.26 -4.91 -31.55
N GLN A 286 26.66 -5.91 -30.75
CA GLN A 286 26.11 -7.29 -30.80
C GLN A 286 24.57 -7.31 -30.69
N TRP A 287 23.98 -6.56 -29.76
CA TRP A 287 22.52 -6.49 -29.67
C TRP A 287 21.87 -5.71 -30.82
N ALA A 288 22.60 -4.79 -31.46
CA ALA A 288 22.11 -4.05 -32.61
C ALA A 288 22.12 -4.92 -33.88
N THR A 289 23.16 -5.74 -34.08
CA THR A 289 23.21 -6.70 -35.19
C THR A 289 22.12 -7.76 -35.03
N VAL A 290 21.92 -8.32 -33.83
CA VAL A 290 20.77 -9.21 -33.54
C VAL A 290 19.44 -8.51 -33.81
N TRP A 291 19.30 -7.23 -33.47
CA TRP A 291 18.07 -6.48 -33.73
C TRP A 291 17.76 -6.37 -35.22
N GLU A 292 18.77 -6.14 -36.06
CA GLU A 292 18.60 -6.08 -37.51
C GLU A 292 18.33 -7.45 -38.12
N LEU A 293 19.10 -8.48 -37.73
CA LEU A 293 18.89 -9.85 -38.20
C LEU A 293 17.49 -10.36 -37.84
N MET A 294 17.03 -10.14 -36.61
CA MET A 294 15.66 -10.49 -36.20
C MET A 294 14.59 -9.76 -37.01
N ARG A 295 14.86 -8.53 -37.45
CA ARG A 295 13.93 -7.75 -38.29
C ARG A 295 13.93 -8.25 -39.73
N LYS A 296 15.11 -8.58 -40.29
CA LYS A 296 15.25 -9.23 -41.60
C LYS A 296 14.49 -10.57 -41.57
N GLU A 297 14.81 -11.45 -40.63
CA GLU A 297 14.18 -12.76 -40.47
C GLU A 297 12.65 -12.69 -40.31
N LYS A 298 12.15 -11.79 -39.47
CA LYS A 298 10.70 -11.63 -39.29
C LYS A 298 9.99 -11.11 -40.55
N ARG A 299 10.65 -10.27 -41.35
CA ARG A 299 10.10 -9.76 -42.60
C ARG A 299 10.09 -10.86 -43.67
N ASP A 300 11.16 -11.64 -43.72
CA ASP A 300 11.41 -12.58 -44.81
C ASP A 300 10.68 -13.92 -44.58
N ARG A 301 10.51 -14.35 -43.31
CA ARG A 301 9.79 -15.59 -42.95
C ARG A 301 8.26 -15.41 -42.97
N LYS A 302 7.57 -16.14 -43.87
CA LYS A 302 6.10 -16.10 -44.01
C LYS A 302 5.34 -16.51 -42.73
N HIS A 303 5.76 -17.60 -42.08
CA HIS A 303 5.13 -18.08 -40.83
C HIS A 303 6.17 -18.32 -39.74
N PHE A 304 6.15 -17.45 -38.73
CA PHE A 304 6.98 -17.61 -37.55
C PHE A 304 6.22 -18.37 -36.45
N LYS A 305 6.56 -19.65 -36.25
CA LYS A 305 5.99 -20.49 -35.18
C LYS A 305 6.72 -20.22 -33.87
N ARG A 306 5.98 -19.86 -32.82
CA ARG A 306 6.53 -19.72 -31.46
C ARG A 306 6.59 -21.10 -30.77
N MET A 307 7.60 -21.31 -29.94
CA MET A 307 7.69 -22.46 -29.03
C MET A 307 6.47 -22.58 -28.11
N GLN A 308 6.08 -23.81 -27.79
CA GLN A 308 5.03 -24.07 -26.81
C GLN A 308 5.59 -23.97 -25.38
N PHE A 309 4.77 -23.49 -24.44
CA PHE A 309 5.16 -23.33 -23.05
C PHE A 309 4.11 -23.98 -22.12
N PRO A 310 4.52 -24.86 -21.18
CA PRO A 310 5.87 -25.37 -20.94
C PRO A 310 6.47 -26.18 -22.13
N PRO A 311 7.81 -26.22 -22.32
CA PRO A 311 8.40 -26.93 -23.46
C PRO A 311 8.48 -28.46 -23.30
N LEU A 312 8.53 -28.95 -22.05
CA LEU A 312 8.51 -30.37 -21.69
C LEU A 312 7.25 -30.68 -20.86
N ASP A 313 6.79 -31.92 -20.87
CA ASP A 313 5.56 -32.33 -20.17
C ASP A 313 5.76 -32.35 -18.63
N ASP A 314 4.65 -32.31 -17.88
CA ASP A 314 4.67 -32.25 -16.41
C ASP A 314 5.28 -33.52 -15.77
N GLU A 315 5.07 -34.70 -16.39
CA GLU A 315 5.49 -36.01 -15.88
C GLU A 315 6.85 -36.47 -16.43
N GLU A 316 7.41 -35.75 -17.40
CA GLU A 316 8.69 -36.07 -18.02
C GLU A 316 9.85 -35.78 -17.05
N LYS A 317 10.72 -36.78 -16.84
CA LYS A 317 11.89 -36.66 -15.96
C LYS A 317 12.90 -35.67 -16.55
N PHE A 318 13.80 -35.17 -15.71
CA PHE A 318 14.94 -34.39 -16.19
C PHE A 318 15.82 -35.23 -17.11
N LEU A 319 16.19 -34.67 -18.28
CA LEU A 319 17.09 -35.30 -19.24
C LEU A 319 18.50 -35.44 -18.65
N SER A 320 19.13 -36.59 -18.88
CA SER A 320 20.53 -36.83 -18.55
C SER A 320 21.44 -36.14 -19.57
N TRP A 321 22.58 -35.60 -19.11
CA TRP A 321 23.52 -34.94 -20.01
C TRP A 321 24.20 -35.93 -20.97
N ILE A 322 24.71 -37.02 -20.40
CA ILE A 322 25.57 -37.99 -21.08
C ILE A 322 24.83 -38.70 -22.23
N GLU A 323 23.54 -38.98 -22.07
CA GLU A 323 22.79 -39.76 -23.07
C GLU A 323 22.22 -38.89 -24.21
N ASN A 324 21.96 -37.60 -23.95
CA ASN A 324 21.19 -36.76 -24.88
C ASN A 324 21.99 -35.65 -25.57
N PHE A 325 23.14 -35.22 -25.02
CA PHE A 325 23.81 -33.99 -25.48
C PHE A 325 25.28 -34.15 -25.88
N ASP A 326 26.01 -35.17 -25.43
CA ASP A 326 27.44 -35.33 -25.78
C ASP A 326 27.61 -35.62 -27.30
N ASP A 327 26.64 -36.29 -27.95
CA ASP A 327 26.71 -36.69 -29.37
C ASP A 327 25.77 -35.87 -30.31
N ALA A 328 25.14 -34.79 -29.84
CA ALA A 328 24.15 -34.04 -30.62
C ALA A 328 24.74 -32.88 -31.44
N ASP A 329 24.36 -32.78 -32.72
CA ASP A 329 24.72 -31.66 -33.60
C ASP A 329 24.04 -30.35 -33.16
N LEU A 330 24.81 -29.27 -33.02
CA LEU A 330 24.33 -27.98 -32.52
C LEU A 330 23.75 -27.12 -33.65
N PRO A 331 22.52 -26.56 -33.51
CA PRO A 331 21.97 -25.62 -34.49
C PRO A 331 22.69 -24.28 -34.48
N ASP A 332 22.73 -23.61 -35.64
CA ASP A 332 23.42 -22.33 -35.83
C ASP A 332 22.89 -21.21 -34.91
N ALA A 333 23.80 -20.37 -34.44
CA ALA A 333 23.49 -19.17 -33.66
C ALA A 333 23.13 -17.98 -34.56
N ILE A 334 22.64 -16.90 -33.95
CA ILE A 334 22.26 -15.69 -34.70
C ILE A 334 23.51 -14.84 -34.97
N GLN A 335 24.14 -15.12 -36.11
CA GLN A 335 25.34 -14.44 -36.60
C GLN A 335 25.08 -13.87 -38.01
N SER A 336 25.83 -12.85 -38.41
CA SER A 336 25.69 -12.24 -39.73
C SER A 336 26.88 -12.61 -40.60
N THR A 337 26.62 -13.29 -41.72
CA THR A 337 27.62 -13.59 -42.75
C THR A 337 28.26 -12.33 -43.34
N GLU A 338 27.53 -11.22 -43.43
CA GLU A 338 28.06 -9.92 -43.91
C GLU A 338 29.18 -9.35 -43.02
N LEU A 339 29.19 -9.64 -41.70
CA LEU A 339 30.18 -9.08 -40.77
C LEU A 339 31.40 -9.99 -40.59
N GLU A 340 31.32 -11.27 -40.96
CA GLU A 340 32.51 -12.15 -40.95
C GLU A 340 33.57 -11.67 -41.94
N ALA A 341 33.15 -11.01 -43.03
CA ALA A 341 34.05 -10.38 -44.00
C ALA A 341 34.61 -9.01 -43.57
N ASP A 342 34.19 -8.45 -42.43
CA ASP A 342 34.65 -7.13 -41.96
C ASP A 342 36.06 -7.20 -41.35
N GLN A 343 37.03 -6.49 -41.95
CA GLN A 343 38.44 -6.45 -41.54
C GLN A 343 38.71 -6.08 -40.06
N PHE A 344 37.84 -5.28 -39.42
CA PHE A 344 38.13 -4.74 -38.07
C PHE A 344 37.48 -5.53 -36.92
N VAL A 345 36.42 -6.27 -37.21
CA VAL A 345 35.47 -6.74 -36.19
C VAL A 345 35.05 -8.20 -36.43
N GLY A 346 35.20 -8.73 -37.66
CA GLY A 346 34.73 -10.06 -38.05
C GLY A 346 35.26 -11.18 -37.17
N ASP A 347 36.57 -11.17 -36.88
CA ASP A 347 37.25 -12.29 -36.21
C ASP A 347 36.80 -12.55 -34.76
N TRP A 348 36.36 -11.52 -34.03
CA TRP A 348 36.21 -11.59 -32.56
C TRP A 348 34.86 -11.12 -32.03
N ILE A 349 33.97 -10.55 -32.86
CA ILE A 349 32.73 -9.92 -32.37
C ILE A 349 31.76 -10.89 -31.71
N TYR A 350 31.71 -12.14 -32.15
CA TYR A 350 30.76 -13.14 -31.63
C TYR A 350 31.34 -14.07 -30.56
N ASP A 351 32.60 -13.86 -30.15
CA ASP A 351 33.22 -14.58 -29.04
C ASP A 351 32.51 -14.35 -27.70
N GLU A 352 32.61 -15.34 -26.79
CA GLU A 352 32.07 -15.23 -25.43
C GLU A 352 32.73 -14.06 -24.66
N LYS A 353 34.05 -13.90 -24.82
CA LYS A 353 34.85 -12.82 -24.25
C LYS A 353 35.78 -12.24 -25.33
N PRO A 354 35.31 -11.25 -26.09
CA PRO A 354 36.08 -10.62 -27.16
C PRO A 354 37.46 -10.14 -26.71
N LEU A 355 38.50 -10.44 -27.50
CA LEU A 355 39.86 -9.93 -27.35
C LEU A 355 40.55 -10.33 -26.02
N ILE A 356 40.24 -11.52 -25.49
CA ILE A 356 40.80 -11.99 -24.21
C ILE A 356 42.29 -12.33 -24.29
N GLU A 357 42.76 -12.80 -25.44
CA GLU A 357 44.17 -13.18 -25.69
C GLU A 357 45.07 -11.95 -25.85
N GLU A 358 44.50 -10.83 -26.30
CA GLU A 358 45.21 -9.58 -26.53
C GLU A 358 45.35 -8.73 -25.25
N ASN A 359 46.46 -8.95 -24.54
CA ASN A 359 46.77 -8.25 -23.28
C ASN A 359 46.97 -6.72 -23.42
N GLU A 360 47.21 -6.21 -24.63
CA GLU A 360 47.35 -4.76 -24.88
C GLU A 360 46.00 -4.03 -24.88
N ILE A 361 44.97 -4.68 -25.43
CA ILE A 361 43.62 -4.14 -25.55
C ILE A 361 42.85 -4.36 -24.25
N VAL A 362 42.96 -5.55 -23.66
CA VAL A 362 42.22 -5.96 -22.45
C VAL A 362 43.18 -6.38 -21.35
N SER A 363 42.78 -6.23 -20.08
CA SER A 363 43.59 -6.58 -18.90
C SER A 363 43.78 -8.11 -18.67
N GLY A 364 43.86 -8.92 -19.72
CA GLY A 364 43.92 -10.39 -19.70
C GLY A 364 42.67 -11.07 -19.09
N SER A 365 42.85 -12.25 -18.50
CA SER A 365 41.77 -13.09 -17.94
C SER A 365 40.91 -12.43 -16.85
N SER A 366 41.35 -11.32 -16.26
CA SER A 366 40.55 -10.52 -15.32
C SER A 366 39.41 -9.76 -16.01
N TYR A 367 39.56 -9.44 -17.30
CA TYR A 367 38.57 -8.78 -18.17
C TYR A 367 37.93 -7.53 -17.56
N ARG A 368 38.72 -6.59 -17.02
CA ARG A 368 38.21 -5.42 -16.25
C ARG A 368 38.34 -4.08 -16.96
N LYS A 369 39.38 -3.90 -17.76
CA LYS A 369 39.67 -2.66 -18.51
C LYS A 369 39.80 -3.00 -19.98
N TRP A 370 39.43 -2.06 -20.85
CA TRP A 370 39.55 -2.18 -22.29
C TRP A 370 40.03 -0.86 -22.91
N ARG A 371 40.77 -0.96 -24.02
CA ARG A 371 41.27 0.16 -24.84
C ARG A 371 41.12 -0.20 -26.32
N LEU A 372 40.24 0.48 -27.04
CA LEU A 372 39.97 0.22 -28.46
C LEU A 372 40.54 1.32 -29.37
N ASP A 373 40.84 0.96 -30.61
CA ASP A 373 41.21 1.93 -31.64
C ASP A 373 40.02 2.77 -32.12
N SER A 374 40.31 3.97 -32.65
CA SER A 374 39.32 4.88 -33.20
C SER A 374 38.58 4.25 -34.39
N SER A 375 39.28 3.49 -35.24
CA SER A 375 38.69 2.85 -36.42
C SER A 375 37.68 1.77 -36.01
N THR A 376 38.07 0.89 -35.09
CA THR A 376 37.21 -0.12 -34.48
C THR A 376 36.01 0.52 -33.77
N MET A 377 36.22 1.60 -33.00
CA MET A 377 35.13 2.29 -32.32
C MET A 377 34.14 2.92 -33.29
N SER A 378 34.61 3.47 -34.41
CA SER A 378 33.77 4.04 -35.47
C SER A 378 32.89 2.96 -36.10
N ARG A 379 33.47 1.79 -36.43
CA ARG A 379 32.70 0.65 -36.96
C ARG A 379 31.65 0.16 -35.96
N LEU A 380 32.02 -0.02 -34.70
CA LEU A 380 31.07 -0.38 -33.63
C LEU A 380 29.94 0.66 -33.46
N PHE A 381 30.27 1.94 -33.60
CA PHE A 381 29.26 3.01 -33.54
C PHE A 381 28.29 2.94 -34.72
N GLN A 382 28.78 2.69 -35.94
CA GLN A 382 27.92 2.49 -37.12
C GLN A 382 26.97 1.30 -36.94
N LEU A 383 27.49 0.14 -36.51
CA LEU A 383 26.68 -1.07 -36.22
C LEU A 383 25.60 -0.79 -35.15
N SER A 384 25.91 0.04 -34.16
CA SER A 384 24.99 0.34 -33.06
C SER A 384 23.87 1.34 -33.37
N ARG A 385 23.89 2.00 -34.54
CA ARG A 385 22.93 3.05 -34.92
C ARG A 385 21.45 2.66 -34.74
N PRO A 386 20.98 1.43 -35.04
CA PRO A 386 19.58 1.06 -34.89
C PRO A 386 19.03 1.23 -33.47
N LEU A 387 19.88 1.02 -32.46
CA LEU A 387 19.52 1.15 -31.05
C LEU A 387 19.75 2.56 -30.52
N LEU A 388 20.68 3.31 -31.10
CA LEU A 388 20.95 4.69 -30.73
C LEU A 388 19.90 5.66 -31.32
N LEU A 389 19.73 6.80 -30.66
CA LEU A 389 18.89 7.90 -31.10
C LEU A 389 19.78 9.14 -31.19
N GLY A 390 19.69 9.89 -32.29
CA GLY A 390 20.35 11.18 -32.42
C GLY A 390 19.55 12.30 -31.74
N SER A 391 20.27 13.27 -31.16
CA SER A 391 19.82 14.62 -30.76
C SER A 391 19.30 14.88 -29.31
N SER A 392 19.25 16.18 -29.00
CA SER A 392 19.59 16.94 -27.79
C SER A 392 18.47 17.19 -26.77
N ASP A 393 17.20 16.98 -27.14
CA ASP A 393 16.03 17.37 -26.32
C ASP A 393 15.56 16.25 -25.37
N ASN A 394 16.36 15.95 -24.34
CA ASN A 394 16.02 14.98 -23.30
C ASN A 394 15.28 15.63 -22.12
N TYR A 395 14.28 14.94 -21.53
CA TYR A 395 13.75 15.35 -20.22
C TYR A 395 14.85 15.33 -19.16
N ASP A 396 15.03 16.44 -18.44
CA ASP A 396 15.92 16.46 -17.29
C ASP A 396 15.27 15.76 -16.09
N VAL A 397 16.07 15.04 -15.31
CA VAL A 397 15.60 14.37 -14.10
C VAL A 397 15.22 15.39 -13.03
N ASN A 398 15.87 16.55 -12.98
CA ASN A 398 15.56 17.59 -11.99
C ASN A 398 14.19 18.25 -12.25
N GLU A 399 13.86 18.54 -13.51
CA GLU A 399 12.53 19.02 -13.95
C GLU A 399 11.41 18.10 -13.42
N LEU A 400 11.56 16.79 -13.63
CA LEU A 400 10.57 15.80 -13.19
C LEU A 400 10.51 15.62 -11.66
N ILE A 401 11.60 15.89 -10.94
CA ILE A 401 11.61 15.90 -9.47
C ILE A 401 10.82 17.12 -8.96
N THR A 402 11.00 18.28 -9.61
CA THR A 402 10.29 19.50 -9.27
C THR A 402 8.78 19.38 -9.52
N ALA A 403 8.40 18.81 -10.67
CA ALA A 403 7.01 18.47 -10.96
C ALA A 403 6.39 17.58 -9.85
N LYS A 404 7.15 16.56 -9.39
CA LYS A 404 6.73 15.71 -8.28
C LYS A 404 6.57 16.46 -6.95
N SER A 405 7.44 17.41 -6.63
CA SER A 405 7.33 18.18 -5.38
C SER A 405 6.14 19.13 -5.37
N LEU A 406 5.87 19.76 -6.51
CA LEU A 406 4.75 20.70 -6.67
C LEU A 406 3.40 20.00 -6.90
N SER A 407 3.41 18.68 -7.06
CA SER A 407 2.21 17.89 -7.44
C SER A 407 1.64 18.30 -8.81
N VAL A 408 2.50 18.79 -9.71
CA VAL A 408 2.19 19.18 -11.09
C VAL A 408 2.68 18.10 -12.06
N ALA A 409 2.01 17.94 -13.19
CA ALA A 409 2.44 17.05 -14.25
C ALA A 409 2.87 17.87 -15.48
N VAL A 410 4.11 17.66 -15.92
CA VAL A 410 4.60 18.16 -17.22
C VAL A 410 3.91 17.39 -18.34
N ARG A 411 3.71 18.03 -19.50
CA ARG A 411 3.17 17.39 -20.71
C ARG A 411 3.88 16.06 -20.99
N ASP A 412 3.09 14.99 -21.18
CA ASP A 412 3.57 13.62 -21.40
C ASP A 412 4.56 13.07 -20.34
N GLY A 413 4.69 13.75 -19.20
CA GLY A 413 5.52 13.38 -18.07
C GLY A 413 4.83 12.40 -17.11
N PRO A 414 5.60 11.85 -16.15
CA PRO A 414 5.07 10.97 -15.11
C PRO A 414 4.19 11.73 -14.09
N LYS A 415 3.07 11.11 -13.71
CA LYS A 415 2.21 11.59 -12.61
C LYS A 415 2.58 10.95 -11.27
N PHE A 416 2.60 11.74 -10.21
CA PHE A 416 2.93 11.32 -8.84
C PHE A 416 1.80 11.60 -7.85
N GLU A 417 1.88 10.95 -6.70
CA GLU A 417 1.05 11.29 -5.55
C GLU A 417 1.56 12.59 -4.91
N ALA A 418 0.62 13.45 -4.50
CA ALA A 418 0.94 14.73 -3.88
C ALA A 418 1.72 14.54 -2.58
N LEU A 419 2.86 15.22 -2.45
CA LEU A 419 3.69 15.12 -1.24
C LEU A 419 3.08 15.84 -0.03
N TYR A 420 2.38 16.95 -0.27
CA TYR A 420 1.94 17.91 0.74
C TYR A 420 0.46 18.26 0.61
N LYS A 421 -0.42 17.25 0.47
CA LYS A 421 -1.86 17.45 0.16
C LYS A 421 -2.56 18.40 1.13
N LYS A 422 -2.37 18.23 2.45
CA LYS A 422 -3.05 19.04 3.47
C LYS A 422 -2.63 20.51 3.48
N GLN A 423 -1.36 20.78 3.22
CA GLN A 423 -0.81 22.14 3.24
C GLN A 423 -1.16 22.90 1.97
N ILE A 424 -1.22 22.20 0.84
CA ILE A 424 -1.71 22.82 -0.40
C ILE A 424 -3.17 23.23 -0.23
N GLN A 425 -4.02 22.34 0.30
CA GLN A 425 -5.43 22.63 0.56
C GLN A 425 -5.64 23.79 1.53
N SER A 426 -4.94 23.77 2.68
CA SER A 426 -5.05 24.85 3.68
C SER A 426 -4.65 26.23 3.16
N MET A 427 -3.78 26.32 2.16
CA MET A 427 -3.34 27.61 1.61
C MET A 427 -4.30 28.11 0.52
N ASP A 428 -5.04 27.21 -0.13
CA ASP A 428 -6.11 27.58 -1.05
C ASP A 428 -7.31 28.17 -0.28
N ASP A 429 -7.47 27.82 1.01
CA ASP A 429 -8.53 28.30 1.89
C ASP A 429 -8.25 29.70 2.49
N ASP A 430 -7.00 30.18 2.47
CA ASP A 430 -6.61 31.49 3.00
C ASP A 430 -6.91 32.60 1.96
N TYR A 431 -8.10 33.19 2.01
CA TYR A 431 -8.47 34.33 1.18
C TYR A 431 -7.64 35.57 1.57
N SER A 432 -6.93 36.14 0.60
CA SER A 432 -6.10 37.34 0.76
C SER A 432 -6.39 38.30 -0.39
N ASP A 433 -6.30 39.61 -0.12
CA ASP A 433 -6.49 40.67 -1.13
C ASP A 433 -5.58 40.48 -2.37
N LEU A 434 -4.40 39.87 -2.19
CA LEU A 434 -3.47 39.54 -3.27
C LEU A 434 -4.01 38.49 -4.26
N ASN A 435 -4.92 37.63 -3.82
CA ASN A 435 -5.56 36.59 -4.63
C ASN A 435 -6.94 37.05 -5.16
N SER A 436 -7.35 38.30 -4.93
CA SER A 436 -8.62 38.84 -5.43
C SER A 436 -8.61 38.93 -6.95
N LEU A 437 -9.71 38.48 -7.58
CA LEU A 437 -9.87 38.48 -9.03
C LEU A 437 -9.78 39.88 -9.64
N ASP A 438 -10.18 40.92 -8.90
CA ASP A 438 -10.16 42.32 -9.37
C ASP A 438 -8.73 42.86 -9.53
N SER A 439 -7.78 42.32 -8.75
CA SER A 439 -6.38 42.76 -8.72
C SER A 439 -5.48 42.03 -9.73
N VAL A 440 -5.92 40.87 -10.25
CA VAL A 440 -5.08 39.97 -11.05
C VAL A 440 -5.37 40.14 -12.55
N ILE A 441 -4.38 40.64 -13.30
CA ILE A 441 -4.47 40.78 -14.76
C ILE A 441 -4.09 39.45 -15.45
N VAL A 442 -5.07 38.69 -15.93
CA VAL A 442 -4.85 37.43 -16.66
C VAL A 442 -4.68 37.68 -18.17
N ARG A 443 -3.45 37.92 -18.63
CA ARG A 443 -3.13 38.00 -20.09
C ARG A 443 -2.93 36.63 -20.72
N HIS A 444 -2.16 35.78 -20.04
CA HIS A 444 -1.88 34.42 -20.45
C HIS A 444 -2.00 33.50 -19.24
N PRO A 445 -2.64 32.32 -19.38
CA PRO A 445 -2.72 31.38 -18.28
C PRO A 445 -1.33 30.81 -17.99
N VAL A 446 -0.97 30.78 -16.71
CA VAL A 446 0.28 30.17 -16.24
C VAL A 446 0.26 28.68 -16.54
N LYS A 447 1.19 28.22 -17.37
CA LYS A 447 1.29 26.82 -17.77
C LYS A 447 2.03 25.98 -16.72
N SER A 448 1.71 24.69 -16.67
CA SER A 448 2.40 23.73 -15.80
C SER A 448 3.92 23.69 -16.04
N GLU A 449 4.36 23.86 -17.29
CA GLU A 449 5.78 23.94 -17.65
C GLU A 449 6.44 25.15 -16.99
N GLN A 450 5.83 26.33 -17.07
CA GLN A 450 6.35 27.55 -16.43
C GLN A 450 6.47 27.39 -14.91
N ARG A 451 5.51 26.71 -14.28
CA ARG A 451 5.55 26.38 -12.84
C ARG A 451 6.69 25.44 -12.48
N VAL A 452 7.17 24.61 -13.40
CA VAL A 452 8.26 23.66 -13.14
C VAL A 452 9.61 24.26 -13.50
N ASP A 453 9.70 25.01 -14.60
CA ASP A 453 10.91 25.68 -15.07
C ASP A 453 11.31 26.82 -14.13
N PHE A 454 10.34 27.62 -13.68
CA PHE A 454 10.54 28.73 -12.74
C PHE A 454 9.74 28.49 -11.44
N PRO A 455 10.14 27.52 -10.62
CA PRO A 455 9.33 27.04 -9.53
C PRO A 455 9.17 28.03 -8.38
N TYR A 456 10.13 28.95 -8.20
CA TYR A 456 10.10 29.97 -7.15
C TYR A 456 9.26 31.20 -7.51
N VAL A 457 8.94 31.40 -8.80
CA VAL A 457 8.21 32.59 -9.28
C VAL A 457 6.71 32.32 -9.32
N TYR A 458 6.31 31.20 -9.95
CA TYR A 458 4.91 30.91 -10.23
C TYR A 458 4.20 30.07 -9.15
N ASN A 459 4.89 29.71 -8.05
CA ASN A 459 4.28 28.91 -6.99
C ASN A 459 4.49 29.57 -5.63
N SER A 460 3.42 29.63 -4.84
CA SER A 460 3.45 30.07 -3.44
C SER A 460 4.17 29.06 -2.54
N PHE A 461 3.91 27.76 -2.71
CA PHE A 461 4.47 26.71 -1.87
C PHE A 461 5.59 25.91 -2.56
N VAL A 462 6.84 26.23 -2.20
CA VAL A 462 8.03 25.63 -2.80
C VAL A 462 8.83 24.86 -1.76
N LYS A 463 8.69 23.52 -1.73
CA LYS A 463 9.49 22.64 -0.85
C LYS A 463 10.11 21.47 -1.62
N ARG A 464 11.41 21.22 -1.40
CA ARG A 464 12.19 20.11 -2.00
C ARG A 464 12.23 20.13 -3.54
N VAL A 465 12.15 21.33 -4.11
CA VAL A 465 12.30 21.61 -5.53
C VAL A 465 13.79 21.58 -5.93
N ARG A 466 14.05 21.32 -7.22
CA ARG A 466 15.38 21.40 -7.83
C ARG A 466 15.33 22.22 -9.12
N THR A 467 16.31 23.08 -9.32
CA THR A 467 16.44 23.83 -10.57
C THR A 467 17.05 22.93 -11.66
N SER A 468 16.54 23.06 -12.89
CA SER A 468 17.11 22.43 -14.07
C SER A 468 18.10 23.39 -14.74
N PRO A 469 19.18 22.91 -15.38
CA PRO A 469 20.06 23.75 -16.18
C PRO A 469 19.29 24.35 -17.36
N PHE A 470 19.29 25.68 -17.51
CA PHE A 470 18.44 26.40 -18.47
C PHE A 470 18.90 26.24 -19.93
N GLN A 471 20.20 26.11 -20.19
CA GLN A 471 20.72 26.03 -21.55
C GLN A 471 21.89 25.05 -21.66
N GLN A 472 21.73 24.04 -22.52
CA GLN A 472 22.86 23.34 -23.11
C GLN A 472 23.26 24.11 -24.37
N GLN A 473 24.56 24.31 -24.61
CA GLN A 473 25.03 24.90 -25.85
C GLN A 473 24.43 24.12 -27.02
N VAL A 474 23.83 24.82 -27.99
CA VAL A 474 23.26 24.18 -29.18
C VAL A 474 24.43 23.69 -30.02
N ILE A 475 24.76 22.40 -29.88
CA ILE A 475 25.78 21.76 -30.71
C ILE A 475 25.11 21.46 -32.05
N SER A 476 25.33 22.30 -33.05
CA SER A 476 24.97 22.01 -34.44
C SER A 476 25.91 20.91 -34.96
N VAL A 477 25.54 19.66 -34.73
CA VAL A 477 26.17 18.53 -35.40
C VAL A 477 25.47 18.37 -36.74
N ASP A 478 26.14 18.80 -37.79
CA ASP A 478 25.65 18.72 -39.16
C ASP A 478 25.20 17.29 -39.51
N GLY A 479 24.02 17.19 -40.14
CA GLY A 479 23.40 15.93 -40.55
C GLY A 479 24.25 15.19 -41.56
N ARG A 480 24.87 14.08 -41.13
CA ARG A 480 25.77 13.22 -41.92
C ARG A 480 25.10 12.31 -42.96
N GLU A 481 23.82 12.54 -43.30
CA GLU A 481 23.07 11.63 -44.21
C GLU A 481 23.28 11.94 -45.70
N THR A 482 24.03 13.00 -46.06
CA THR A 482 24.21 13.43 -47.46
C THR A 482 25.61 13.22 -48.05
N PHE A 483 26.53 12.56 -47.33
CA PHE A 483 27.92 12.33 -47.80
C PHE A 483 28.20 10.87 -48.23
N GLU A 484 27.23 10.17 -48.80
CA GLU A 484 27.49 8.86 -49.45
C GLU A 484 28.02 8.99 -50.90
N GLY A 485 28.11 10.21 -51.45
CA GLY A 485 28.45 10.42 -52.87
C GLY A 485 29.52 11.48 -53.18
N ALA A 486 30.19 12.10 -52.21
CA ALA A 486 31.22 13.12 -52.48
C ALA A 486 32.56 12.78 -51.80
N SER A 487 33.62 12.89 -52.58
CA SER A 487 34.99 12.47 -52.31
C SER A 487 35.66 13.10 -51.08
N VAL A 488 36.19 12.21 -50.24
CA VAL A 488 37.54 12.20 -49.64
C VAL A 488 37.96 13.28 -48.64
N ASN A 489 37.37 14.48 -48.54
CA ASN A 489 37.90 15.49 -47.59
C ASN A 489 37.08 15.54 -46.29
N GLY A 490 37.72 15.27 -45.15
CA GLY A 490 37.06 15.23 -43.83
C GLY A 490 36.45 16.56 -43.35
N TYR A 491 36.73 17.66 -44.05
CA TYR A 491 36.10 18.96 -43.87
C TYR A 491 35.49 19.40 -45.19
N GLY A 492 34.19 19.68 -45.19
CA GLY A 492 33.45 20.21 -46.33
C GLY A 492 32.36 21.17 -45.87
N PHE A 493 31.98 22.12 -46.71
CA PHE A 493 30.88 23.04 -46.42
C PHE A 493 29.55 22.35 -46.69
N ASN A 494 28.77 22.08 -45.63
CA ASN A 494 27.46 21.44 -45.75
C ASN A 494 26.43 22.41 -46.34
N SER A 495 25.58 21.94 -47.25
CA SER A 495 24.47 22.73 -47.82
C SER A 495 23.43 23.16 -46.78
N GLN A 496 23.37 22.51 -45.61
CA GLN A 496 22.53 22.92 -44.49
C GLN A 496 23.07 24.16 -43.74
N LEU A 497 24.36 24.52 -43.93
CA LEU A 497 24.95 25.71 -43.33
C LEU A 497 24.65 26.95 -44.16
N ASN A 498 24.38 28.07 -43.50
CA ASN A 498 24.17 29.35 -44.18
C ASN A 498 25.48 29.81 -44.83
N PRO A 499 25.50 30.15 -46.14
CA PRO A 499 26.71 30.62 -46.81
C PRO A 499 27.19 31.96 -46.24
N VAL A 500 28.49 32.09 -46.04
CA VAL A 500 29.10 33.33 -45.55
C VAL A 500 29.09 34.35 -46.69
N LYS A 501 28.16 35.31 -46.64
CA LYS A 501 28.16 36.43 -47.59
C LYS A 501 29.29 37.40 -47.22
N ALA A 502 30.25 37.61 -48.12
CA ALA A 502 31.24 38.67 -47.99
C ALA A 502 30.54 40.03 -48.01
N ARG A 503 30.37 40.66 -46.86
CA ARG A 503 29.94 42.06 -46.78
C ARG A 503 31.14 42.89 -47.24
N LYS A 504 31.01 43.70 -48.30
CA LYS A 504 32.02 44.72 -48.66
C LYS A 504 32.14 45.68 -47.47
N VAL A 505 33.05 45.41 -46.56
CA VAL A 505 33.50 46.40 -45.59
C VAL A 505 34.20 47.47 -46.42
N ARG A 506 33.61 48.66 -46.55
CA ARG A 506 34.37 49.84 -46.94
C ARG A 506 35.48 49.97 -45.89
N SER A 507 36.70 49.61 -46.26
CA SER A 507 37.89 49.73 -45.42
C SER A 507 38.11 51.21 -45.09
N LYS A 508 37.49 51.69 -44.02
CA LYS A 508 37.85 52.99 -43.45
C LYS A 508 39.13 52.77 -42.62
N SER A 509 40.24 53.06 -43.30
CA SER A 509 41.58 53.34 -42.79
C SER A 509 42.29 52.26 -41.96
N THR A 510 43.18 51.53 -42.63
CA THR A 510 44.59 51.49 -42.17
C THR A 510 45.43 52.08 -43.30
N VAL A 511 45.81 53.33 -43.10
CA VAL A 511 46.98 54.08 -43.59
C VAL A 511 47.62 53.63 -44.91
N ALA A 512 47.73 54.59 -45.82
CA ALA A 512 48.47 54.51 -47.07
C ALA A 512 49.85 53.84 -46.92
N ILE A 513 49.99 52.63 -47.47
CA ILE A 513 51.23 52.23 -48.13
C ILE A 513 50.92 52.37 -49.63
N ARG A 514 51.41 53.46 -50.21
CA ARG A 514 51.52 53.61 -51.67
C ARG A 514 52.60 52.63 -52.10
N ASP A 515 52.29 51.70 -52.99
CA ASP A 515 53.29 51.11 -53.86
C ASP A 515 52.73 51.06 -55.29
N LYS A 516 52.98 52.16 -56.02
CA LYS A 516 53.45 52.03 -57.40
C LYS A 516 54.82 51.36 -57.34
N PRO A 517 55.20 50.54 -58.35
CA PRO A 517 56.39 49.71 -58.27
C PRO A 517 57.64 50.58 -58.48
N GLU A 518 58.34 50.95 -57.43
CA GLU A 518 59.74 51.40 -57.51
C GLU A 518 60.42 51.37 -56.13
N ALA A 519 61.18 50.29 -55.92
CA ALA A 519 62.31 50.13 -55.01
C ALA A 519 62.23 50.73 -53.59
N ILE A 520 61.67 49.98 -52.64
CA ILE A 520 62.23 49.93 -51.27
C ILE A 520 62.82 48.54 -51.09
N LYS A 521 64.15 48.43 -51.30
CA LYS A 521 64.94 47.28 -50.85
C LYS A 521 64.95 47.30 -49.32
N VAL A 522 63.92 46.72 -48.70
CA VAL A 522 64.07 46.21 -47.33
C VAL A 522 64.82 44.90 -47.48
N GLU A 523 66.03 44.84 -46.94
CA GLU A 523 66.82 43.61 -46.86
C GLU A 523 65.92 42.46 -46.43
N GLU A 524 65.88 41.40 -47.25
CA GLU A 524 65.29 40.13 -46.86
C GLU A 524 65.97 39.70 -45.55
N VAL A 525 65.31 39.94 -44.43
CA VAL A 525 65.58 39.17 -43.22
C VAL A 525 65.25 37.74 -43.62
N LYS A 526 66.28 36.98 -44.00
CA LYS A 526 66.29 35.52 -44.00
C LYS A 526 66.08 35.07 -42.55
N ALA A 527 64.91 35.35 -41.99
CA ALA A 527 64.34 34.45 -41.02
C ALA A 527 64.35 33.09 -41.74
N PRO A 528 64.83 32.01 -41.10
CA PRO A 528 64.62 30.69 -41.65
C PRO A 528 63.10 30.49 -41.64
N VAL A 529 62.44 30.87 -42.74
CA VAL A 529 61.13 30.39 -43.07
C VAL A 529 61.38 28.93 -43.36
N VAL A 530 61.43 28.13 -42.29
CA VAL A 530 61.02 26.74 -42.37
C VAL A 530 59.65 26.85 -43.02
N PRO A 531 59.46 26.37 -44.26
CA PRO A 531 58.14 26.37 -44.86
C PRO A 531 57.27 25.66 -43.84
N PHE A 532 56.23 26.32 -43.32
CA PHE A 532 55.35 25.71 -42.32
C PHE A 532 54.77 24.38 -42.83
N SER A 533 54.80 24.19 -44.17
CA SER A 533 54.49 22.96 -44.90
C SER A 533 55.44 21.78 -44.70
N LYS A 534 56.68 21.96 -44.24
CA LYS A 534 57.60 20.83 -43.96
C LYS A 534 57.52 20.30 -42.53
N THR A 535 56.91 21.04 -41.59
CA THR A 535 56.78 20.61 -40.18
C THR A 535 55.71 19.55 -39.96
N PHE A 536 54.73 19.48 -40.86
CA PHE A 536 53.73 18.42 -40.93
C PHE A 536 53.85 17.80 -42.32
N GLY A 537 54.49 16.63 -42.43
CA GLY A 537 54.69 15.95 -43.72
C GLY A 537 53.38 15.67 -44.44
N ASP A 538 53.44 15.46 -45.76
CA ASP A 538 52.30 15.18 -46.63
C ASP A 538 51.39 14.09 -46.01
N PHE A 539 50.23 14.52 -45.49
CA PHE A 539 49.26 13.60 -44.91
C PHE A 539 48.77 12.62 -45.98
N SER A 540 48.86 11.34 -45.68
CA SER A 540 48.46 10.27 -46.60
C SER A 540 46.93 10.17 -46.69
N LYS A 541 46.39 9.72 -47.83
CA LYS A 541 44.93 9.55 -48.03
C LYS A 541 44.25 8.67 -46.96
N SER A 542 44.99 7.76 -46.32
CA SER A 542 44.51 6.91 -45.22
C SER A 542 44.25 7.67 -43.90
N GLU A 543 44.95 8.79 -43.66
CA GLU A 543 44.75 9.64 -42.47
C GLU A 543 43.45 10.47 -42.56
N ILE A 544 42.94 10.68 -43.78
CA ILE A 544 41.69 11.44 -43.99
C ILE A 544 40.45 10.58 -43.69
N HIS A 545 40.50 9.26 -43.96
CA HIS A 545 39.43 8.33 -43.56
C HIS A 545 39.32 8.20 -42.03
N THR A 546 40.46 8.22 -41.32
CA THR A 546 40.50 8.19 -39.85
C THR A 546 40.03 9.51 -39.22
N LEU A 547 40.22 10.65 -39.90
CA LEU A 547 39.71 11.96 -39.46
C LEU A 547 38.17 12.01 -39.40
N ASN A 548 37.48 11.58 -40.47
CA ASN A 548 36.02 11.53 -40.52
C ASN A 548 35.44 10.60 -39.44
N ALA A 549 36.07 9.44 -39.25
CA ALA A 549 35.74 8.52 -38.18
C ALA A 549 35.92 9.16 -36.80
N GLY A 550 37.02 9.89 -36.57
CA GLY A 550 37.30 10.61 -35.33
C GLY A 550 36.27 11.71 -35.02
N LEU A 551 35.96 12.57 -35.99
CA LEU A 551 34.92 13.61 -35.85
C LEU A 551 33.54 13.01 -35.56
N SER A 552 33.27 11.81 -36.10
CA SER A 552 32.07 11.05 -35.80
C SER A 552 31.94 10.68 -34.33
N LEU A 553 33.01 10.17 -33.76
CA LEU A 553 33.06 9.70 -32.38
C LEU A 553 32.98 10.82 -31.34
N VAL A 554 33.50 12.02 -31.62
CA VAL A 554 33.41 13.17 -30.70
C VAL A 554 31.94 13.53 -30.42
N SER A 555 31.11 13.51 -31.47
CA SER A 555 29.67 13.76 -31.38
C SER A 555 28.86 12.54 -30.89
N ALA A 556 29.51 11.38 -30.73
CA ALA A 556 28.81 10.15 -30.40
C ALA A 556 28.39 10.12 -28.93
N PRO A 557 27.26 9.46 -28.60
CA PRO A 557 26.81 9.40 -27.24
C PRO A 557 27.64 8.38 -26.44
N TYR A 558 27.84 8.61 -25.14
CA TYR A 558 28.47 7.62 -24.25
C TYR A 558 27.86 6.21 -24.48
N PRO A 559 28.63 5.13 -24.68
CA PRO A 559 30.07 4.98 -24.41
C PRO A 559 31.02 5.30 -25.58
N PHE A 560 30.52 5.55 -26.79
CA PHE A 560 31.33 5.60 -28.02
C PHE A 560 32.28 6.81 -28.12
N CYS A 561 32.03 7.86 -27.34
CA CYS A 561 32.91 9.03 -27.26
C CYS A 561 34.23 8.78 -26.49
N TYR A 562 34.42 7.60 -25.87
CA TYR A 562 35.64 7.25 -25.13
C TYR A 562 36.35 6.05 -25.77
N ARG A 563 37.67 6.15 -25.95
CA ARG A 563 38.53 5.04 -26.44
C ARG A 563 38.90 4.01 -25.38
N THR A 564 38.89 4.42 -24.11
CA THR A 564 39.25 3.56 -22.96
C THR A 564 38.10 3.49 -21.98
N GLY A 565 37.89 2.33 -21.37
CA GLY A 565 36.83 2.16 -20.38
C GLY A 565 37.04 0.99 -19.43
N ARG A 566 36.07 0.81 -18.55
CA ARG A 566 35.94 -0.39 -17.71
C ARG A 566 34.86 -1.30 -18.29
N THR A 567 35.05 -2.60 -18.18
CA THR A 567 34.00 -3.55 -18.50
C THR A 567 32.87 -3.42 -17.49
N LYS A 568 31.63 -3.56 -17.98
CA LYS A 568 30.43 -3.55 -17.16
C LYS A 568 29.85 -4.94 -17.08
N ARG A 569 28.96 -5.18 -16.12
CA ARG A 569 28.16 -6.41 -16.14
C ARG A 569 27.12 -6.30 -17.25
N ALA A 570 26.80 -7.41 -17.91
CA ALA A 570 25.83 -7.42 -19.02
C ALA A 570 24.48 -6.76 -18.64
N GLU A 571 23.97 -7.05 -17.43
CA GLU A 571 22.75 -6.46 -16.89
C GLU A 571 22.84 -4.94 -16.60
N ASP A 572 24.04 -4.40 -16.36
CA ASP A 572 24.24 -2.98 -16.02
C ASP A 572 24.20 -2.10 -17.28
N VAL A 573 24.41 -2.69 -18.48
CA VAL A 573 24.36 -1.97 -19.76
C VAL A 573 22.92 -1.51 -20.07
N PRO A 574 22.71 -0.21 -20.38
CA PRO A 574 21.37 0.33 -20.60
C PRO A 574 20.99 0.48 -22.08
N LEU A 575 20.50 -0.58 -22.73
CA LEU A 575 20.11 -0.53 -24.15
C LEU A 575 18.92 0.42 -24.42
N THR A 576 17.81 0.25 -23.70
CA THR A 576 16.54 0.97 -23.98
C THR A 576 16.35 2.24 -23.15
N LYS A 577 17.30 2.56 -22.27
CA LYS A 577 17.15 3.66 -21.30
C LYS A 577 17.03 5.03 -21.97
N ARG A 578 17.65 5.19 -23.15
CA ARG A 578 17.57 6.42 -23.96
C ARG A 578 16.22 6.58 -24.64
N TRP A 579 15.61 5.49 -25.11
CA TRP A 579 14.28 5.53 -25.73
C TRP A 579 13.23 6.14 -24.81
N ASN A 580 13.36 5.90 -23.50
CA ASN A 580 12.42 6.42 -22.51
C ASN A 580 12.51 7.95 -22.30
N LEU A 581 13.64 8.58 -22.62
CA LEU A 581 13.88 10.01 -22.39
C LEU A 581 13.40 10.89 -23.56
N ASN A 582 13.38 10.34 -24.78
CA ASN A 582 13.18 11.09 -26.02
C ASN A 582 11.68 11.28 -26.38
N LEU A 583 10.77 11.26 -25.40
CA LEU A 583 9.34 11.37 -25.67
C LEU A 583 8.96 12.77 -26.24
N ARG A 584 9.76 13.82 -25.97
CA ARG A 584 9.53 15.17 -26.55
C ARG A 584 9.57 15.17 -28.10
N GLN A 585 10.43 14.36 -28.72
CA GLN A 585 10.56 14.28 -30.20
C GLN A 585 9.54 13.36 -30.89
N TYR A 586 9.05 12.31 -30.21
CA TYR A 586 8.06 11.38 -30.81
C TYR A 586 6.68 12.02 -31.03
N ASN A 587 6.48 13.26 -30.57
CA ASN A 587 5.28 14.07 -30.82
C ASN A 587 5.17 14.64 -32.25
N LYS A 588 6.02 14.23 -33.20
CA LYS A 588 5.78 14.46 -34.64
C LYS A 588 4.99 13.34 -35.34
N GLY A 589 4.65 12.22 -34.67
CA GLY A 589 3.84 11.12 -35.25
C GLY A 589 2.84 10.47 -34.27
N PRO A 590 1.83 9.73 -34.78
CA PRO A 590 0.75 9.17 -33.95
C PRO A 590 1.20 7.92 -33.16
N VAL A 591 1.82 8.11 -32.00
CA VAL A 591 2.12 7.00 -31.06
C VAL A 591 0.84 6.56 -30.34
N PRO A 592 0.49 5.24 -30.33
CA PRO A 592 -0.68 4.75 -29.62
C PRO A 592 -0.67 5.08 -28.12
N LEU A 593 -1.84 5.38 -27.55
CA LEU A 593 -2.00 5.73 -26.13
C LEU A 593 -1.36 4.70 -25.18
N LYS A 594 -1.50 3.41 -25.51
CA LYS A 594 -0.92 2.29 -24.76
C LYS A 594 0.60 2.43 -24.59
N THR A 595 1.31 2.79 -25.66
CA THR A 595 2.77 2.96 -25.65
C THR A 595 3.16 4.25 -24.92
N ARG A 596 2.39 5.33 -25.08
CA ARG A 596 2.58 6.60 -24.36
C ARG A 596 2.52 6.43 -22.83
N ILE A 597 1.53 5.69 -22.34
CA ILE A 597 1.41 5.36 -20.90
C ILE A 597 2.62 4.56 -20.42
N SER A 598 3.12 3.63 -21.23
CA SER A 598 4.31 2.83 -20.88
C SER A 598 5.56 3.69 -20.77
N TYR A 599 5.76 4.66 -21.67
CA TYR A 599 6.84 5.65 -21.53
C TYR A 599 6.73 6.45 -20.21
N GLN A 600 5.54 6.98 -19.89
CA GLN A 600 5.30 7.70 -18.64
C GLN A 600 5.63 6.87 -17.39
N LYS A 601 5.25 5.58 -17.39
CA LYS A 601 5.53 4.66 -16.26
C LYS A 601 7.02 4.37 -16.11
N LEU A 602 7.75 4.17 -17.21
CA LEU A 602 9.19 3.95 -17.16
C LEU A 602 9.95 5.20 -16.72
N LEU A 603 9.52 6.39 -17.16
CA LEU A 603 10.02 7.68 -16.67
C LEU A 603 9.75 7.83 -15.16
N LYS A 604 8.54 7.50 -14.71
CA LYS A 604 8.19 7.49 -13.28
C LYS A 604 9.15 6.61 -12.47
N ASN A 605 9.40 5.38 -12.93
CA ASN A 605 10.31 4.46 -12.26
C ASN A 605 11.75 5.00 -12.22
N ARG A 606 12.21 5.67 -13.29
CA ARG A 606 13.53 6.30 -13.34
C ARG A 606 13.67 7.40 -12.28
N VAL A 607 12.70 8.30 -12.19
CA VAL A 607 12.70 9.40 -11.21
C VAL A 607 12.71 8.83 -9.78
N LEU A 608 11.88 7.82 -9.50
CA LEU A 608 11.86 7.15 -8.18
C LEU A 608 13.18 6.47 -7.84
N ASN A 609 13.85 5.83 -8.82
CA ASN A 609 15.15 5.22 -8.61
C ASN A 609 16.23 6.27 -8.33
N HIS A 610 16.21 7.40 -9.03
CA HIS A 610 17.15 8.49 -8.80
C HIS A 610 16.97 9.09 -7.39
N LEU A 611 15.73 9.36 -6.97
CA LEU A 611 15.41 9.86 -5.63
C LEU A 611 15.87 8.91 -4.52
N ARG A 612 15.67 7.59 -4.70
CA ARG A 612 16.13 6.58 -3.73
C ARG A 612 17.66 6.51 -3.67
N HIS A 613 18.34 6.58 -4.81
CA HIS A 613 19.79 6.55 -4.87
C HIS A 613 20.43 7.75 -4.16
N LEU A 614 19.86 8.95 -4.31
CA LEU A 614 20.29 10.14 -3.57
C LEU A 614 20.19 9.95 -2.05
N LYS A 615 19.15 9.25 -1.57
CA LYS A 615 19.00 8.92 -0.15
C LYS A 615 20.05 7.89 0.31
N GLN A 616 20.35 6.90 -0.53
CA GLN A 616 21.31 5.84 -0.20
C GLN A 616 22.76 6.32 -0.16
N LYS A 617 23.16 7.27 -1.04
CA LYS A 617 24.51 7.87 -1.01
C LYS A 617 24.89 8.48 0.35
N LYS A 618 23.91 8.84 1.18
CA LYS A 618 24.14 9.40 2.52
C LYS A 618 24.51 8.33 3.57
N VAL A 619 24.37 7.05 3.27
CA VAL A 619 24.66 5.95 4.21
C VAL A 619 26.02 5.33 3.89
N LYS A 620 26.96 5.34 4.85
CA LYS A 620 28.30 4.71 4.70
C LYS A 620 28.14 3.20 4.42
N HIS A 621 28.84 2.70 3.40
CA HIS A 621 28.78 1.27 3.04
C HIS A 621 29.63 0.42 4.00
N ALA A 622 29.03 -0.63 4.57
CA ALA A 622 29.77 -1.68 5.28
C ALA A 622 30.66 -2.49 4.31
N SER A 623 31.75 -3.07 4.82
CA SER A 623 32.70 -3.89 4.05
C SER A 623 31.99 -5.07 3.37
N ARG A 624 32.11 -5.18 2.05
CA ARG A 624 31.43 -6.21 1.24
C ARG A 624 32.13 -7.57 1.40
N SER A 625 31.58 -8.46 2.22
CA SER A 625 32.01 -9.87 2.22
C SER A 625 31.24 -10.67 1.15
N THR A 626 31.94 -11.35 0.25
CA THR A 626 31.34 -12.16 -0.83
C THR A 626 31.15 -13.62 -0.42
N LEU A 627 29.92 -14.14 -0.52
CA LEU A 627 29.52 -15.49 -0.09
C LEU A 627 30.33 -16.60 -0.78
N LEU A 628 30.38 -16.61 -2.12
CA LEU A 628 31.03 -17.69 -2.89
C LEU A 628 32.52 -17.82 -2.56
N LYS A 629 33.23 -16.70 -2.33
CA LYS A 629 34.63 -16.74 -1.89
C LYS A 629 34.81 -17.43 -0.53
N LYS A 630 33.86 -17.24 0.40
CA LYS A 630 33.89 -17.94 1.69
C LYS A 630 33.59 -19.41 1.54
N LEU A 631 32.61 -19.78 0.71
CA LEU A 631 32.27 -21.17 0.44
C LEU A 631 33.42 -21.91 -0.24
N LYS A 632 34.09 -21.27 -1.20
CA LYS A 632 35.25 -21.80 -1.92
C LYS A 632 36.46 -22.10 -1.02
N LEU A 633 36.61 -21.37 0.10
CA LEU A 633 37.66 -21.65 1.08
C LEU A 633 37.37 -22.89 1.95
N THR A 634 36.13 -23.40 1.94
CA THR A 634 35.77 -24.58 2.72
C THR A 634 36.05 -25.87 1.96
N LYS A 635 36.37 -26.94 2.69
CA LYS A 635 36.61 -28.28 2.14
C LYS A 635 35.39 -28.95 1.47
N TYR A 636 34.20 -28.40 1.68
CA TYR A 636 32.94 -28.99 1.20
C TYR A 636 32.60 -28.59 -0.23
N PHE A 637 33.26 -27.58 -0.78
CA PHE A 637 33.01 -27.10 -2.14
C PHE A 637 34.23 -27.32 -3.02
N GLN A 638 33.96 -27.75 -4.25
CA GLN A 638 34.95 -27.94 -5.32
C GLN A 638 34.56 -27.12 -6.54
N GLN A 639 35.52 -26.87 -7.43
CA GLN A 639 35.32 -26.08 -8.64
C GLN A 639 35.54 -26.94 -9.90
N THR A 640 34.72 -26.76 -10.93
CA THR A 640 34.89 -27.34 -12.28
C THR A 640 34.38 -26.36 -13.34
N ASN A 641 34.73 -26.57 -14.61
CA ASN A 641 34.04 -25.97 -15.77
C ASN A 641 33.02 -26.96 -16.32
N ILE A 642 31.91 -26.45 -16.84
CA ILE A 642 30.73 -27.20 -17.29
C ILE A 642 29.91 -26.31 -18.20
N ASP A 643 29.14 -26.89 -19.13
CA ASP A 643 28.23 -26.12 -19.97
C ASP A 643 27.07 -25.53 -19.15
N TRP A 644 26.57 -24.37 -19.57
CA TRP A 644 25.50 -23.66 -18.88
C TRP A 644 24.20 -24.48 -18.83
N VAL A 645 23.86 -25.21 -19.90
CA VAL A 645 22.65 -26.05 -19.95
C VAL A 645 22.76 -27.20 -18.95
N GLU A 646 23.92 -27.85 -18.87
CA GLU A 646 24.20 -28.90 -17.90
C GLU A 646 24.07 -28.37 -16.45
N ALA A 647 24.66 -27.21 -16.16
CA ALA A 647 24.50 -26.55 -14.86
C ALA A 647 23.03 -26.19 -14.56
N GLY A 648 22.26 -25.80 -15.59
CA GLY A 648 20.84 -25.49 -15.49
C GLY A 648 19.97 -26.69 -15.12
N ILE A 649 20.19 -27.83 -15.78
CA ILE A 649 19.54 -29.11 -15.48
C ILE A 649 19.83 -29.51 -14.03
N GLN A 650 21.10 -29.49 -13.64
CA GLN A 650 21.53 -29.85 -12.28
C GLN A 650 20.86 -29.00 -11.21
N VAL A 651 20.81 -27.67 -11.38
CA VAL A 651 20.18 -26.76 -10.41
C VAL A 651 18.66 -27.00 -10.32
N CYS A 652 17.99 -27.30 -11.44
CA CYS A 652 16.56 -27.60 -11.45
C CYS A 652 16.26 -28.94 -10.76
N GLN A 653 17.06 -29.97 -11.04
CA GLN A 653 16.98 -31.28 -10.40
C GLN A 653 17.21 -31.18 -8.88
N GLN A 654 18.30 -30.52 -8.46
CA GLN A 654 18.59 -30.25 -7.04
C GLN A 654 17.44 -29.51 -6.36
N GLY A 655 16.86 -28.50 -7.02
CA GLY A 655 15.71 -27.76 -6.50
C GLY A 655 14.47 -28.63 -6.32
N PHE A 656 14.18 -29.52 -7.28
CA PHE A 656 13.09 -30.49 -7.20
C PHE A 656 13.30 -31.46 -6.03
N GLU A 657 14.47 -32.07 -5.93
CA GLU A 657 14.83 -32.99 -4.85
C GLU A 657 14.71 -32.33 -3.47
N MET A 658 15.21 -31.10 -3.30
CA MET A 658 15.11 -30.36 -2.04
C MET A 658 13.65 -30.14 -1.61
N LEU A 659 12.78 -29.75 -2.54
CA LEU A 659 11.36 -29.52 -2.25
C LEU A 659 10.63 -30.82 -1.97
N ASN A 660 10.96 -31.89 -2.72
CA ASN A 660 10.37 -33.20 -2.52
C ASN A 660 10.79 -33.80 -1.17
N LEU A 661 12.08 -33.72 -0.82
CA LEU A 661 12.59 -34.10 0.51
C LEU A 661 11.88 -33.34 1.64
N LEU A 662 11.53 -32.07 1.43
CA LEU A 662 10.79 -31.29 2.42
C LEU A 662 9.33 -31.76 2.56
N LEU A 663 8.68 -32.17 1.47
CA LEU A 663 7.35 -32.78 1.50
C LEU A 663 7.38 -34.09 2.30
N HIS A 664 8.32 -34.97 1.99
CA HIS A 664 8.50 -36.25 2.68
C HIS A 664 8.90 -36.07 4.15
N LYS A 665 9.80 -35.13 4.48
CA LYS A 665 10.19 -34.84 5.88
C LYS A 665 9.03 -34.33 6.73
N ARG A 666 8.03 -33.70 6.12
CA ARG A 666 6.78 -33.28 6.80
C ARG A 666 5.72 -34.40 6.86
N GLY A 667 5.97 -35.54 6.23
CA GLY A 667 5.04 -36.66 6.12
C GLY A 667 3.79 -36.28 5.32
N LEU A 668 4.00 -35.72 4.12
CA LEU A 668 2.96 -35.30 3.18
C LEU A 668 3.00 -36.17 1.92
N THR A 669 2.62 -37.44 2.04
CA THR A 669 2.63 -38.42 0.94
C THR A 669 1.48 -38.25 -0.05
N TYR A 670 0.42 -37.53 0.34
CA TYR A 670 -0.76 -37.25 -0.48
C TYR A 670 -0.63 -35.98 -1.35
N LEU A 671 0.57 -35.40 -1.39
CA LEU A 671 0.92 -34.28 -2.28
C LEU A 671 2.01 -34.77 -3.22
N HIS A 672 1.77 -34.59 -4.52
CA HIS A 672 2.75 -34.86 -5.56
C HIS A 672 3.27 -33.54 -6.11
N LEU A 673 4.59 -33.44 -6.24
CA LEU A 673 5.27 -32.36 -6.94
C LEU A 673 5.71 -32.92 -8.29
N ASP A 674 5.20 -32.34 -9.38
CA ASP A 674 5.62 -32.72 -10.73
C ASP A 674 6.93 -32.02 -11.14
N TYR A 675 7.53 -32.43 -12.26
CA TYR A 675 8.84 -31.94 -12.71
C TYR A 675 8.79 -30.49 -13.22
N ASN A 676 7.60 -30.00 -13.60
CA ASN A 676 7.29 -28.60 -13.90
C ASN A 676 6.90 -27.78 -12.65
N PHE A 677 7.11 -28.34 -11.46
CA PHE A 677 6.92 -27.73 -10.15
C PHE A 677 5.48 -27.37 -9.79
N ASN A 678 4.45 -27.98 -10.36
CA ASN A 678 3.09 -27.94 -9.84
C ASN A 678 2.92 -28.86 -8.63
N LEU A 679 2.26 -28.36 -7.60
CA LEU A 679 1.93 -29.14 -6.40
C LEU A 679 0.47 -29.57 -6.49
N LYS A 680 0.23 -30.85 -6.76
CA LYS A 680 -1.09 -31.44 -6.96
C LYS A 680 -1.43 -32.40 -5.79
N PRO A 681 -2.65 -32.38 -5.24
CA PRO A 681 -3.07 -33.42 -4.31
C PRO A 681 -3.39 -34.71 -5.08
N THR A 682 -2.91 -35.85 -4.61
CA THR A 682 -3.18 -37.16 -5.25
C THR A 682 -4.58 -37.68 -4.94
N LYS A 683 -5.16 -37.22 -3.83
CA LYS A 683 -6.52 -37.53 -3.38
C LYS A 683 -7.20 -36.29 -2.80
N THR A 684 -8.51 -36.36 -2.59
CA THR A 684 -9.24 -35.33 -1.84
C THR A 684 -8.76 -35.31 -0.38
N LEU A 685 -8.30 -34.14 0.07
CA LEU A 685 -7.69 -34.00 1.40
C LEU A 685 -8.73 -33.76 2.49
N THR A 686 -8.62 -34.49 3.60
CA THR A 686 -9.39 -34.20 4.83
C THR A 686 -9.04 -32.82 5.39
N THR A 687 -9.87 -32.27 6.27
CA THR A 687 -9.60 -30.96 6.91
C THR A 687 -8.30 -30.96 7.72
N LYS A 688 -7.94 -32.09 8.35
CA LYS A 688 -6.68 -32.28 9.08
C LYS A 688 -5.47 -32.31 8.14
N GLU A 689 -5.56 -33.08 7.06
CA GLU A 689 -4.52 -33.12 6.01
C GLU A 689 -4.34 -31.75 5.37
N ARG A 690 -5.43 -31.05 4.99
CA ARG A 690 -5.40 -29.70 4.42
C ARG A 690 -4.73 -28.68 5.36
N LYS A 691 -5.02 -28.73 6.66
CA LYS A 691 -4.38 -27.86 7.66
C LYS A 691 -2.88 -28.18 7.81
N LYS A 692 -2.49 -29.46 7.78
CA LYS A 692 -1.08 -29.90 7.86
C LYS A 692 -0.28 -29.53 6.61
N SER A 693 -0.88 -29.73 5.44
CA SER A 693 -0.26 -29.59 4.12
C SER A 693 -0.19 -28.15 3.62
N ARG A 694 -0.90 -27.22 4.26
CA ARG A 694 -0.84 -25.79 3.94
C ARG A 694 0.58 -25.24 4.12
N PHE A 695 1.27 -25.04 3.00
CA PHE A 695 2.57 -24.39 2.97
C PHE A 695 2.42 -22.86 3.01
N GLY A 696 3.47 -22.21 3.51
CA GLY A 696 3.57 -20.75 3.53
C GLY A 696 4.18 -20.19 2.25
N ASN A 697 4.25 -18.86 2.18
CA ASN A 697 4.80 -18.15 1.02
C ASN A 697 6.26 -18.53 0.69
N ALA A 698 7.07 -18.93 1.68
CA ALA A 698 8.47 -19.30 1.46
C ALA A 698 8.61 -20.47 0.46
N PHE A 699 7.85 -21.55 0.70
CA PHE A 699 7.86 -22.76 -0.12
C PHE A 699 7.31 -22.49 -1.52
N HIS A 700 6.15 -21.85 -1.61
CA HIS A 700 5.54 -21.60 -2.91
C HIS A 700 6.32 -20.59 -3.74
N LEU A 701 6.94 -19.57 -3.12
CA LEU A 701 7.72 -18.57 -3.85
C LEU A 701 9.00 -19.16 -4.46
N ILE A 702 9.71 -20.04 -3.75
CA ILE A 702 10.88 -20.73 -4.33
C ILE A 702 10.45 -21.71 -5.43
N ARG A 703 9.33 -22.42 -5.24
CA ARG A 703 8.74 -23.32 -6.25
C ARG A 703 8.41 -22.58 -7.55
N GLU A 704 7.76 -21.42 -7.48
CA GLU A 704 7.46 -20.62 -8.68
C GLU A 704 8.70 -20.03 -9.35
N LEU A 705 9.76 -19.74 -8.58
CA LEU A 705 11.05 -19.30 -9.13
C LEU A 705 11.76 -20.44 -9.87
N LEU A 706 11.73 -21.65 -9.31
CA LEU A 706 12.24 -22.84 -9.98
C LEU A 706 11.45 -23.12 -11.27
N ARG A 707 10.12 -23.04 -11.22
CA ARG A 707 9.27 -23.13 -12.41
C ARG A 707 9.65 -22.14 -13.50
N ALA A 708 9.90 -20.88 -13.13
CA ALA A 708 10.33 -19.84 -14.07
C ALA A 708 11.67 -20.18 -14.74
N ILE A 709 12.63 -20.71 -13.98
CA ILE A 709 13.97 -21.03 -14.45
C ILE A 709 13.97 -22.33 -15.25
N LYS A 710 13.22 -23.33 -14.83
CA LYS A 710 13.00 -24.59 -15.54
C LYS A 710 12.51 -24.31 -16.97
N MET A 711 11.49 -23.47 -17.15
CA MET A 711 11.03 -23.09 -18.50
C MET A 711 12.10 -22.40 -19.36
N ILE A 712 13.02 -21.66 -18.75
CA ILE A 712 14.13 -21.01 -19.48
C ILE A 712 15.17 -22.05 -19.89
N VAL A 713 15.54 -22.95 -18.96
CA VAL A 713 16.48 -24.05 -19.23
C VAL A 713 15.91 -25.00 -20.28
N ASP A 714 14.63 -25.37 -20.18
CA ASP A 714 13.95 -26.23 -21.15
C ASP A 714 13.89 -25.62 -22.55
N ALA A 715 13.76 -24.28 -22.65
CA ALA A 715 13.82 -23.61 -23.95
C ALA A 715 15.21 -23.77 -24.59
N HIS A 716 16.28 -23.65 -23.80
CA HIS A 716 17.65 -23.92 -24.28
C HIS A 716 17.88 -25.41 -24.58
N ILE A 717 17.30 -26.33 -23.81
CA ILE A 717 17.35 -27.77 -24.10
C ILE A 717 16.74 -28.06 -25.48
N GLN A 718 15.54 -27.53 -25.76
CA GLN A 718 14.88 -27.72 -27.06
C GLN A 718 15.68 -27.13 -28.22
N PHE A 719 16.40 -26.03 -27.99
CA PHE A 719 17.34 -25.49 -28.97
C PHE A 719 18.53 -26.44 -29.19
N ARG A 720 19.13 -26.97 -28.11
CA ARG A 720 20.30 -27.85 -28.21
C ARG A 720 20.00 -29.22 -28.81
N LEU A 721 18.75 -29.69 -28.70
CA LEU A 721 18.27 -30.93 -29.34
C LEU A 721 17.91 -30.73 -30.83
N GLY A 722 18.01 -29.52 -31.38
CA GLY A 722 17.64 -29.23 -32.77
C GLY A 722 16.13 -29.08 -33.03
N ASN A 723 15.28 -29.20 -32.01
CA ASN A 723 13.83 -29.07 -32.13
C ASN A 723 13.37 -27.61 -32.33
N ALA A 724 14.19 -26.64 -31.93
CA ALA A 724 13.90 -25.21 -32.04
C ALA A 724 15.08 -24.45 -32.66
N ASP A 725 14.74 -23.50 -33.53
CA ASP A 725 15.67 -22.57 -34.19
C ASP A 725 16.10 -21.45 -33.21
N ALA A 726 17.32 -20.90 -33.37
CA ALA A 726 17.85 -19.82 -32.55
C ALA A 726 16.94 -18.59 -32.52
N TYR A 727 16.29 -18.25 -33.64
CA TYR A 727 15.31 -17.15 -33.69
C TYR A 727 14.07 -17.45 -32.84
N GLN A 728 13.59 -18.71 -32.86
CA GLN A 728 12.46 -19.16 -32.05
C GLN A 728 12.82 -19.21 -30.56
N LEU A 729 14.03 -19.64 -30.22
CA LEU A 729 14.57 -19.58 -28.85
C LEU A 729 14.54 -18.15 -28.32
N ALA A 730 15.07 -17.19 -29.09
CA ALA A 730 15.11 -15.80 -28.67
C ALA A 730 13.71 -15.18 -28.48
N ASP A 731 12.75 -15.45 -29.38
CA ASP A 731 11.34 -15.05 -29.21
C ASP A 731 10.71 -15.74 -28.00
N GLY A 732 11.02 -17.03 -27.78
CA GLY A 732 10.59 -17.82 -26.64
C GLY A 732 11.05 -17.23 -25.30
N LEU A 733 12.33 -16.92 -25.18
CA LEU A 733 12.90 -16.26 -24.00
C LEU A 733 12.25 -14.88 -23.77
N ASN A 734 12.09 -14.09 -24.82
CA ASN A 734 11.41 -12.80 -24.71
C ASN A 734 9.95 -12.97 -24.25
N TYR A 735 9.26 -13.99 -24.75
CA TYR A 735 7.91 -14.32 -24.31
C TYR A 735 7.88 -14.71 -22.83
N ILE A 736 8.75 -15.62 -22.38
CA ILE A 736 8.85 -16.03 -20.97
C ILE A 736 9.03 -14.81 -20.07
N PHE A 737 10.06 -13.97 -20.31
CA PHE A 737 10.34 -12.82 -19.43
C PHE A 737 9.22 -11.78 -19.40
N ASN A 738 8.46 -11.64 -20.48
CA ASN A 738 7.31 -10.74 -20.54
C ASN A 738 6.05 -11.33 -19.88
N HIS A 739 5.96 -12.66 -19.81
CA HIS A 739 4.77 -13.41 -19.40
C HIS A 739 4.95 -14.32 -18.17
N ILE A 740 6.03 -14.19 -17.39
CA ILE A 740 6.24 -14.94 -16.12
C ILE A 740 5.02 -14.92 -15.22
N GLY A 741 4.32 -13.79 -15.13
CA GLY A 741 3.09 -13.68 -14.34
C GLY A 741 1.99 -14.65 -14.77
N GLN A 742 1.85 -14.90 -16.08
CA GLN A 742 0.86 -15.81 -16.63
C GLN A 742 1.33 -17.27 -16.55
N LEU A 743 2.62 -17.54 -16.84
CA LEU A 743 3.18 -18.89 -16.91
C LEU A 743 3.38 -19.55 -15.53
N THR A 744 3.74 -18.77 -14.50
CA THR A 744 4.04 -19.31 -13.16
C THR A 744 2.87 -19.15 -12.19
N GLY A 745 2.53 -17.90 -11.86
CA GLY A 745 1.62 -17.55 -10.77
C GLY A 745 2.32 -16.92 -9.55
N ILE A 746 3.59 -16.52 -9.68
CA ILE A 746 4.42 -15.93 -8.61
C ILE A 746 3.76 -14.78 -7.82
N TYR A 747 2.85 -14.01 -8.46
CA TYR A 747 2.16 -12.89 -7.83
C TYR A 747 1.20 -13.29 -6.70
N ARG A 748 0.73 -14.55 -6.66
CA ARG A 748 -0.16 -15.05 -5.58
C ARG A 748 0.57 -15.09 -4.24
N TYR A 749 1.84 -15.49 -4.24
CA TYR A 749 2.65 -15.64 -3.04
C TYR A 749 3.46 -14.39 -2.69
N LYS A 750 3.68 -13.51 -3.67
CA LYS A 750 4.22 -12.17 -3.46
C LYS A 750 3.66 -11.15 -4.46
N TYR A 751 2.57 -10.49 -4.09
CA TYR A 751 1.89 -9.53 -4.97
C TYR A 751 2.75 -8.33 -5.41
N LYS A 752 3.76 -7.95 -4.64
CA LYS A 752 4.67 -6.84 -5.00
C LYS A 752 5.41 -7.07 -6.33
N VAL A 753 5.54 -8.32 -6.78
CA VAL A 753 6.12 -8.67 -8.10
C VAL A 753 5.32 -8.07 -9.28
N MET A 754 4.07 -7.64 -9.05
CA MET A 754 3.28 -6.92 -10.05
C MET A 754 3.96 -5.65 -10.57
N HIS A 755 4.89 -5.06 -9.81
CA HIS A 755 5.71 -3.96 -10.32
C HIS A 755 6.62 -4.41 -11.48
N GLN A 756 7.30 -5.55 -11.35
CA GLN A 756 8.14 -6.14 -12.38
C GLN A 756 7.32 -6.57 -13.59
N ILE A 757 6.22 -7.28 -13.37
CA ILE A 757 5.34 -7.75 -14.47
C ILE A 757 4.82 -6.56 -15.29
N ARG A 758 4.38 -5.48 -14.63
CA ARG A 758 3.97 -4.25 -15.33
C ARG A 758 5.13 -3.61 -16.09
N GLN A 759 6.32 -3.58 -15.49
CA GLN A 759 7.51 -3.02 -16.14
C GLN A 759 7.92 -3.81 -17.39
N CYS A 760 7.88 -5.15 -17.37
CA CYS A 760 8.14 -5.96 -18.56
C CYS A 760 7.08 -5.72 -19.64
N LYS A 761 5.79 -5.58 -19.26
CA LYS A 761 4.73 -5.19 -20.21
C LYS A 761 5.01 -3.82 -20.84
N ASP A 762 5.46 -2.85 -20.05
CA ASP A 762 5.81 -1.51 -20.54
C ASP A 762 6.99 -1.55 -21.53
N TYR A 763 8.03 -2.34 -21.24
CA TYR A 763 9.12 -2.60 -22.19
C TYR A 763 8.63 -3.28 -23.47
N LYS A 764 7.78 -4.31 -23.35
CA LYS A 764 7.18 -5.00 -24.49
C LYS A 764 6.47 -4.02 -25.43
N HIS A 765 5.69 -3.07 -24.91
CA HIS A 765 4.98 -2.10 -25.75
C HIS A 765 5.93 -1.21 -26.55
N ILE A 766 6.99 -0.71 -25.89
CA ILE A 766 7.99 0.17 -26.52
C ILE A 766 8.79 -0.59 -27.57
N ILE A 767 9.30 -1.78 -27.20
CA ILE A 767 10.07 -2.64 -28.09
C ILE A 767 9.22 -3.00 -29.31
N TYR A 768 8.00 -3.49 -29.13
CA TYR A 768 7.17 -3.93 -30.26
C TYR A 768 6.76 -2.79 -31.17
N HIS A 769 6.47 -1.60 -30.62
CA HIS A 769 6.14 -0.43 -31.44
C HIS A 769 7.31 -0.03 -32.33
N ARG A 770 8.55 -0.12 -31.82
CA ARG A 770 9.76 0.23 -32.57
C ARG A 770 10.19 -0.87 -33.54
N PHE A 771 10.15 -2.12 -33.08
CA PHE A 771 10.58 -3.31 -33.82
C PHE A 771 9.68 -3.58 -35.03
N ASN A 772 8.36 -3.48 -34.83
CA ASN A 772 7.37 -3.76 -35.88
C ASN A 772 7.13 -2.60 -36.85
N LYS A 773 7.88 -1.49 -36.72
CA LYS A 773 7.80 -0.38 -37.68
C LYS A 773 8.20 -0.93 -39.07
N VAL A 774 7.33 -0.76 -40.07
CA VAL A 774 7.42 -1.31 -41.44
C VAL A 774 7.10 -2.82 -41.59
N ILE A 775 7.39 -3.66 -40.59
CA ILE A 775 7.32 -5.14 -40.71
C ILE A 775 5.92 -5.72 -40.39
N GLY A 776 5.09 -5.02 -39.60
CA GLY A 776 3.75 -5.50 -39.22
C GLY A 776 3.70 -6.29 -37.89
N LYS A 777 2.50 -6.76 -37.51
CA LYS A 777 2.25 -7.43 -36.22
C LYS A 777 2.40 -8.95 -36.36
N GLY A 778 3.06 -9.58 -35.39
CA GLY A 778 3.26 -11.03 -35.34
C GLY A 778 4.30 -11.45 -34.27
N PRO A 779 4.44 -12.76 -33.98
CA PRO A 779 5.59 -13.30 -33.24
C PRO A 779 6.90 -13.09 -34.01
N GLY A 780 8.06 -13.38 -33.40
CA GLY A 780 9.38 -13.20 -34.02
C GLY A 780 10.13 -11.96 -33.51
N CYS A 781 9.96 -11.59 -32.24
CA CYS A 781 10.71 -10.51 -31.61
C CYS A 781 11.61 -11.09 -30.52
N GLY A 782 12.88 -11.38 -30.84
CA GLY A 782 13.85 -11.97 -29.92
C GLY A 782 14.63 -10.99 -29.02
N PHE A 783 14.15 -9.76 -28.81
CA PHE A 783 14.87 -8.74 -28.01
C PHE A 783 14.53 -8.79 -26.51
N TRP A 784 15.12 -9.74 -25.78
CA TRP A 784 14.76 -10.06 -24.39
C TRP A 784 15.57 -9.33 -23.30
N GLN A 785 16.71 -8.70 -23.63
CA GLN A 785 17.63 -8.09 -22.65
C GLN A 785 16.94 -7.17 -21.62
N PRO A 786 16.01 -6.26 -21.99
CA PRO A 786 15.40 -5.35 -21.04
C PRO A 786 14.51 -6.06 -20.02
N SER A 787 13.79 -7.10 -20.46
CA SER A 787 12.89 -7.88 -19.61
C SER A 787 13.66 -8.83 -18.70
N TRP A 788 14.72 -9.47 -19.21
CA TRP A 788 15.67 -10.27 -18.41
C TRP A 788 16.26 -9.46 -17.25
N LYS A 789 16.75 -8.25 -17.54
CA LYS A 789 17.30 -7.32 -16.53
C LYS A 789 16.34 -7.01 -15.38
N VAL A 790 15.05 -6.87 -15.67
CA VAL A 790 14.02 -6.63 -14.64
C VAL A 790 13.95 -7.81 -13.65
N TRP A 791 14.04 -9.03 -14.15
CA TRP A 791 13.99 -10.25 -13.33
C TRP A 791 15.28 -10.51 -12.56
N ILE A 792 16.45 -10.20 -13.13
CA ILE A 792 17.73 -10.23 -12.41
C ILE A 792 17.72 -9.29 -11.20
N PHE A 793 17.28 -8.04 -11.37
CA PHE A 793 17.18 -7.10 -10.25
C PHE A 793 16.10 -7.48 -9.24
N PHE A 794 15.04 -8.15 -9.68
CA PHE A 794 14.06 -8.73 -8.76
C PHE A 794 14.71 -9.82 -7.90
N LEU A 795 15.39 -10.79 -8.51
CA LEU A 795 16.08 -11.86 -7.79
C LEU A 795 17.11 -11.31 -6.80
N ARG A 796 17.92 -10.32 -7.22
CA ARG A 796 18.88 -9.63 -6.34
C ARG A 796 18.25 -9.10 -5.04
N GLY A 797 17.04 -8.56 -5.11
CA GLY A 797 16.30 -8.08 -3.93
C GLY A 797 15.58 -9.19 -3.15
N MET A 798 15.30 -10.32 -3.79
CA MET A 798 14.57 -11.45 -3.21
C MET A 798 15.46 -12.42 -2.44
N ILE A 799 16.72 -12.59 -2.83
CA ILE A 799 17.70 -13.47 -2.18
C ILE A 799 17.71 -13.32 -0.65
N PRO A 800 17.98 -12.12 -0.06
CA PRO A 800 18.06 -12.00 1.40
C PRO A 800 16.73 -12.29 2.10
N LEU A 801 15.60 -12.03 1.44
CA LEU A 801 14.28 -12.31 1.98
C LEU A 801 14.01 -13.81 2.01
N LEU A 802 14.29 -14.51 0.92
CA LEU A 802 14.10 -15.95 0.79
C LEU A 802 15.11 -16.73 1.64
N GLU A 803 16.38 -16.33 1.71
CA GLU A 803 17.37 -16.94 2.60
C GLU A 803 16.91 -16.91 4.05
N ARG A 804 16.33 -15.78 4.51
CA ARG A 804 15.76 -15.67 5.86
C ARG A 804 14.51 -16.54 6.03
N TRP A 805 13.59 -16.52 5.06
CA TRP A 805 12.34 -17.27 5.15
C TRP A 805 12.55 -18.78 5.08
N LEU A 806 13.38 -19.25 4.15
CA LEU A 806 13.77 -20.65 4.01
C LEU A 806 14.64 -21.08 5.18
N GLY A 807 15.58 -20.23 5.64
CA GLY A 807 16.34 -20.47 6.86
C GLY A 807 15.42 -20.70 8.07
N ASN A 808 14.46 -19.82 8.33
CA ASN A 808 13.49 -19.99 9.41
C ASN A 808 12.60 -21.23 9.22
N LEU A 809 12.23 -21.55 7.98
CA LEU A 809 11.44 -22.75 7.67
C LEU A 809 12.21 -24.02 8.00
N ILE A 810 13.47 -24.09 7.59
CA ILE A 810 14.38 -25.22 7.80
C ILE A 810 14.70 -25.37 9.29
N VAL A 811 15.08 -24.28 9.96
CA VAL A 811 15.33 -24.27 11.42
C VAL A 811 14.10 -24.76 12.17
N ARG A 812 12.90 -24.26 11.84
CA ARG A 812 11.66 -24.73 12.47
C ARG A 812 11.34 -26.20 12.17
N GLN A 813 11.77 -26.71 11.02
CA GLN A 813 11.54 -28.11 10.64
C GLN A 813 12.50 -29.06 11.37
N PHE A 814 13.73 -28.62 11.67
CA PHE A 814 14.73 -29.41 12.38
C PHE A 814 14.68 -29.24 13.90
N GLU A 815 14.54 -28.02 14.41
CA GLU A 815 14.52 -27.70 15.85
C GLU A 815 13.11 -27.64 16.45
N GLY A 816 12.06 -27.60 15.62
CA GLY A 816 10.69 -27.42 16.07
C GLY A 816 10.29 -25.95 16.32
N ARG A 817 9.09 -25.73 16.86
CA ARG A 817 8.58 -24.40 17.22
C ARG A 817 8.79 -24.13 18.70
N ARG A 818 9.44 -23.01 19.03
CA ARG A 818 9.58 -22.52 20.41
C ARG A 818 8.38 -21.65 20.76
N TYR A 819 7.46 -22.17 21.59
CA TYR A 819 6.19 -21.49 21.92
C TYR A 819 6.33 -20.41 23.00
N ASN A 820 7.33 -20.52 23.89
CA ASN A 820 7.45 -19.67 25.08
C ASN A 820 8.47 -18.52 24.94
N ASP A 821 9.36 -18.57 23.94
CA ASP A 821 10.47 -17.60 23.81
C ASP A 821 10.03 -16.18 23.38
N TYR A 822 8.82 -16.04 22.82
CA TYR A 822 8.37 -14.75 22.25
C TYR A 822 7.09 -14.25 22.93
N ALA A 823 7.19 -13.11 23.61
CA ALA A 823 6.03 -12.36 24.08
C ALA A 823 5.19 -11.88 22.88
N LYS A 824 3.87 -12.12 22.93
CA LYS A 824 2.95 -11.70 21.88
C LYS A 824 2.72 -10.19 22.00
N THR A 825 2.93 -9.44 20.92
CA THR A 825 2.62 -8.02 20.87
C THR A 825 1.11 -7.77 21.01
N ILE A 826 0.73 -6.74 21.76
CA ILE A 826 -0.67 -6.33 21.92
C ILE A 826 -1.16 -5.72 20.61
N THR A 827 -2.05 -6.43 19.91
CA THR A 827 -2.71 -5.94 18.68
C THR A 827 -4.08 -5.38 19.01
N LYS A 828 -4.69 -4.66 18.06
CA LYS A 828 -6.01 -4.01 18.20
C LYS A 828 -7.10 -4.93 18.80
N GLN A 829 -7.12 -6.21 18.45
CA GLN A 829 -8.12 -7.18 18.97
C GLN A 829 -8.02 -7.38 20.49
N ARG A 830 -6.82 -7.21 21.06
CA ARG A 830 -6.49 -7.57 22.45
C ARG A 830 -6.38 -6.34 23.37
N VAL A 831 -6.48 -5.13 22.84
CA VAL A 831 -6.31 -3.89 23.62
C VAL A 831 -7.26 -3.84 24.81
N ASP A 832 -8.56 -4.04 24.58
CA ASP A 832 -9.58 -4.02 25.65
C ASP A 832 -9.28 -5.09 26.74
N SER A 833 -8.93 -6.32 26.32
CA SER A 833 -8.67 -7.43 27.25
C SER A 833 -7.37 -7.24 28.05
N TYR A 834 -6.33 -6.66 27.45
CA TYR A 834 -5.08 -6.35 28.16
C TYR A 834 -5.26 -5.19 29.12
N TYR A 835 -6.01 -4.16 28.74
CA TYR A 835 -6.35 -3.06 29.63
C TYR A 835 -7.09 -3.56 30.89
N ASP A 836 -8.07 -4.46 30.72
CA ASP A 836 -8.76 -5.08 31.86
C ASP A 836 -7.84 -5.96 32.71
N LEU A 837 -6.87 -6.66 32.09
CA LEU A 837 -5.90 -7.48 32.82
C LEU A 837 -4.94 -6.61 33.65
N GLU A 838 -4.43 -5.53 33.06
CA GLU A 838 -3.54 -4.56 33.71
C GLU A 838 -4.26 -3.81 34.84
N LEU A 839 -5.49 -3.36 34.61
CA LEU A 839 -6.32 -2.71 35.63
C LEU A 839 -6.54 -3.63 36.84
N ARG A 840 -6.89 -4.90 36.60
CA ARG A 840 -7.09 -5.88 37.68
C ARG A 840 -5.80 -6.14 38.45
N ALA A 841 -4.66 -6.21 37.76
CA ALA A 841 -3.37 -6.38 38.41
C ALA A 841 -2.99 -5.17 39.28
N GLN A 842 -3.20 -3.94 38.79
CA GLN A 842 -2.95 -2.70 39.54
C GLN A 842 -3.83 -2.61 40.79
N VAL A 843 -5.13 -2.86 40.62
CA VAL A 843 -6.08 -2.89 41.75
C VAL A 843 -5.67 -3.96 42.77
N MET A 844 -5.24 -5.14 42.32
CA MET A 844 -4.73 -6.17 43.23
C MET A 844 -3.49 -5.72 44.00
N HIS A 845 -2.56 -5.02 43.36
CA HIS A 845 -1.39 -4.48 44.05
C HIS A 845 -1.79 -3.50 45.15
N ASP A 846 -2.63 -2.51 44.83
CA ASP A 846 -3.10 -1.51 45.81
C ASP A 846 -3.89 -2.15 46.96
N ILE A 847 -4.70 -3.18 46.69
CA ILE A 847 -5.46 -3.90 47.71
C ILE A 847 -4.53 -4.68 48.64
N LEU A 848 -3.52 -5.37 48.10
CA LEU A 848 -2.60 -6.20 48.89
C LEU A 848 -1.72 -5.37 49.83
N GLU A 849 -1.49 -4.09 49.51
CA GLU A 849 -0.79 -3.14 50.38
C GLU A 849 -1.65 -2.71 51.58
N ILE A 850 -2.98 -2.68 51.43
CA ILE A 850 -3.92 -2.18 52.45
C ILE A 850 -4.47 -3.28 53.35
N ILE A 851 -4.58 -4.51 52.84
CA ILE A 851 -5.11 -5.64 53.63
C ILE A 851 -4.05 -6.14 54.64
N PRO A 852 -4.41 -6.28 55.94
CA PRO A 852 -3.55 -6.92 56.94
C PRO A 852 -3.15 -8.35 56.56
N GLU A 853 -1.94 -8.76 56.94
CA GLU A 853 -1.27 -9.97 56.42
C GLU A 853 -2.10 -11.27 56.55
N GLY A 854 -2.95 -11.39 57.56
CA GLY A 854 -3.80 -12.55 57.80
C GLY A 854 -5.02 -12.71 56.87
N MET A 855 -5.39 -11.72 56.05
CA MET A 855 -6.63 -11.74 55.24
C MET A 855 -6.44 -11.63 53.70
N LYS A 856 -5.19 -11.64 53.21
CA LYS A 856 -4.84 -11.26 51.83
C LYS A 856 -5.42 -12.17 50.72
N GLN A 857 -5.47 -13.49 50.91
CA GLN A 857 -5.82 -14.42 49.82
C GLN A 857 -7.33 -14.69 49.65
N SER A 858 -8.11 -14.70 50.73
CA SER A 858 -9.55 -15.04 50.69
C SER A 858 -10.41 -13.92 50.09
N LYS A 859 -10.09 -12.64 50.41
CA LYS A 859 -10.95 -11.49 50.08
C LYS A 859 -10.64 -10.80 48.75
N SER A 860 -9.45 -11.02 48.16
CA SER A 860 -9.01 -10.34 46.93
C SER A 860 -9.93 -10.60 45.73
N LYS A 861 -10.41 -11.84 45.57
CA LYS A 861 -11.34 -12.23 44.50
C LYS A 861 -12.69 -11.52 44.65
N THR A 862 -13.22 -11.41 45.86
CA THR A 862 -14.49 -10.73 46.16
C THR A 862 -14.40 -9.24 45.87
N ILE A 863 -13.29 -8.58 46.21
CA ILE A 863 -13.09 -7.16 45.90
C ILE A 863 -13.04 -6.93 44.38
N LEU A 864 -12.41 -7.82 43.61
CA LEU A 864 -12.43 -7.73 42.15
C LEU A 864 -13.83 -7.97 41.54
N GLN A 865 -14.69 -8.73 42.22
CA GLN A 865 -16.10 -8.84 41.84
C GLN A 865 -16.83 -7.52 42.09
N HIS A 866 -16.63 -6.89 43.25
CA HIS A 866 -17.18 -5.56 43.54
C HIS A 866 -16.70 -4.50 42.53
N LEU A 867 -15.42 -4.50 42.13
CA LEU A 867 -14.93 -3.62 41.07
C LEU A 867 -15.66 -3.86 39.74
N SER A 868 -15.89 -5.12 39.39
CA SER A 868 -16.58 -5.49 38.15
C SER A 868 -18.05 -5.08 38.17
N GLU A 869 -18.70 -5.19 39.32
CA GLU A 869 -20.09 -4.81 39.53
C GLU A 869 -20.27 -3.30 39.55
N ALA A 870 -19.41 -2.59 40.29
CA ALA A 870 -19.41 -1.14 40.33
C ALA A 870 -19.18 -0.52 38.93
N TRP A 871 -18.37 -1.15 38.06
CA TRP A 871 -18.28 -0.76 36.64
C TRP A 871 -19.58 -1.00 35.84
N ARG A 872 -20.37 -2.03 36.17
CA ARG A 872 -21.69 -2.25 35.55
C ARG A 872 -22.70 -1.23 36.04
N CYS A 873 -22.78 -1.00 37.36
CA CYS A 873 -23.61 0.05 37.97
C CYS A 873 -23.31 1.42 37.34
N TRP A 874 -22.03 1.77 37.22
CA TRP A 874 -21.63 3.01 36.54
C TRP A 874 -22.17 3.07 35.11
N LYS A 875 -22.05 2.00 34.29
CA LYS A 875 -22.59 2.01 32.92
C LYS A 875 -24.12 2.10 32.87
N ALA A 876 -24.82 1.54 33.86
CA ALA A 876 -26.27 1.55 33.98
C ALA A 876 -26.82 2.86 34.60
N ASN A 877 -25.94 3.74 35.07
CA ASN A 877 -26.30 4.92 35.87
C ASN A 877 -27.00 4.59 37.20
N ILE A 878 -26.73 3.41 37.76
CA ILE A 878 -27.27 3.00 39.06
C ILE A 878 -26.26 3.41 40.14
N PRO A 879 -26.69 4.03 41.25
CA PRO A 879 -25.81 4.34 42.37
C PRO A 879 -25.28 3.04 42.98
N TRP A 880 -23.95 2.93 43.08
CA TRP A 880 -23.30 1.76 43.65
C TRP A 880 -23.08 1.98 45.16
N ILE A 881 -23.95 1.39 45.98
CA ILE A 881 -23.87 1.47 47.44
C ILE A 881 -23.86 0.03 47.98
N VAL A 882 -22.76 -0.35 48.65
CA VAL A 882 -22.60 -1.68 49.26
C VAL A 882 -22.60 -1.54 50.78
N PRO A 883 -23.63 -2.05 51.49
CA PRO A 883 -23.65 -2.05 52.94
C PRO A 883 -22.45 -2.83 53.52
N GLY A 884 -21.76 -2.25 54.50
CA GLY A 884 -20.67 -2.91 55.23
C GLY A 884 -19.32 -3.03 54.50
N LEU A 885 -19.13 -2.34 53.37
CA LEU A 885 -17.83 -2.30 52.68
C LEU A 885 -16.89 -1.26 53.36
N PRO A 886 -15.62 -1.60 53.63
CA PRO A 886 -14.68 -0.63 54.18
C PRO A 886 -14.45 0.58 53.26
N GLU A 887 -14.50 1.78 53.81
CA GLU A 887 -14.35 3.06 53.06
C GLU A 887 -13.04 3.14 52.25
N PRO A 888 -11.87 2.66 52.73
CA PRO A 888 -10.65 2.67 51.91
C PRO A 888 -10.78 1.84 50.62
N ILE A 889 -11.46 0.69 50.69
CA ILE A 889 -11.66 -0.19 49.53
C ILE A 889 -12.65 0.45 48.55
N LYS A 890 -13.72 1.05 49.07
CA LYS A 890 -14.70 1.80 48.28
C LYS A 890 -14.02 2.93 47.48
N ASN A 891 -13.19 3.75 48.14
CA ASN A 891 -12.47 4.86 47.49
C ASN A 891 -11.52 4.40 46.38
N ILE A 892 -10.85 3.25 46.56
CA ILE A 892 -9.99 2.67 45.51
C ILE A 892 -10.83 2.23 44.31
N ILE A 893 -11.94 1.53 44.57
CA ILE A 893 -12.84 1.06 43.51
C ILE A 893 -13.38 2.25 42.73
N GLU A 894 -13.85 3.30 43.40
CA GLU A 894 -14.35 4.53 42.76
C GLU A 894 -13.26 5.24 41.93
N ARG A 895 -12.03 5.35 42.46
CA ARG A 895 -10.88 5.91 41.74
C ARG A 895 -10.63 5.18 40.42
N TYR A 896 -10.56 3.85 40.46
CA TYR A 896 -10.29 3.05 39.27
C TYR A 896 -11.47 3.00 38.29
N ILE A 897 -12.71 3.09 38.78
CA ILE A 897 -13.89 3.20 37.92
C ILE A 897 -13.94 4.54 37.22
N LYS A 898 -13.60 5.63 37.92
CA LYS A 898 -13.49 6.96 37.31
C LYS A 898 -12.41 6.99 36.23
N ALA A 899 -11.22 6.46 36.51
CA ALA A 899 -10.16 6.34 35.52
C ALA A 899 -10.60 5.50 34.30
N LYS A 900 -11.29 4.38 34.53
CA LYS A 900 -11.85 3.53 33.45
C LYS A 900 -12.95 4.23 32.67
N ALA A 901 -13.78 5.03 33.32
CA ALA A 901 -14.84 5.82 32.71
C ALA A 901 -14.27 6.90 31.78
N GLU A 902 -13.28 7.67 32.22
CA GLU A 902 -12.59 8.69 31.42
C GLU A 902 -11.92 8.07 30.17
N GLY A 903 -11.24 6.94 30.34
CA GLY A 903 -10.69 6.16 29.22
C GLY A 903 -11.79 5.67 28.25
N TRP A 904 -12.93 5.23 28.77
CA TRP A 904 -14.04 4.75 27.95
C TRP A 904 -14.72 5.89 27.16
N ILE A 905 -14.88 7.08 27.76
CA ILE A 905 -15.47 8.28 27.15
C ILE A 905 -14.55 8.82 26.06
N SER A 906 -13.27 9.03 26.37
CA SER A 906 -12.28 9.54 25.41
C SER A 906 -12.17 8.67 24.15
N VAL A 907 -12.15 7.33 24.31
CA VAL A 907 -12.16 6.39 23.18
C VAL A 907 -13.44 6.48 22.35
N THR A 908 -14.58 6.79 22.99
CA THR A 908 -15.87 6.97 22.31
C THR A 908 -15.85 8.24 21.45
N HIS A 909 -15.39 9.38 21.99
CA HIS A 909 -15.25 10.61 21.20
C HIS A 909 -14.24 10.46 20.06
N TYR A 910 -13.08 9.85 20.32
CA TYR A 910 -12.07 9.61 19.28
C TYR A 910 -12.62 8.77 18.12
N ASN A 911 -13.37 7.69 18.41
CA ASN A 911 -13.98 6.89 17.37
C ASN A 911 -15.13 7.62 16.67
N ARG A 912 -15.93 8.42 17.40
CA ARG A 912 -17.00 9.21 16.79
C ARG A 912 -16.47 10.23 15.80
N GLU A 913 -15.41 10.96 16.15
CA GLU A 913 -14.77 11.88 15.20
C GLU A 913 -14.24 11.17 13.97
N ARG A 914 -13.67 9.98 14.14
CA ARG A 914 -13.16 9.18 13.03
C ARG A 914 -14.26 8.71 12.08
N ILE A 915 -15.43 8.38 12.63
CA ILE A 915 -16.64 8.03 11.87
C ILE A 915 -17.13 9.26 11.11
N LYS A 916 -17.29 10.40 11.78
CA LYS A 916 -17.70 11.68 11.17
C LYS A 916 -16.75 12.16 10.07
N LYS A 917 -15.44 11.97 10.25
CA LYS A 917 -14.42 12.27 9.22
C LYS A 917 -14.42 11.30 8.03
N GLY A 918 -15.25 10.24 8.05
CA GLY A 918 -15.28 9.21 7.01
C GLY A 918 -14.01 8.34 6.94
N THR A 919 -13.21 8.30 8.01
CA THR A 919 -12.03 7.43 8.03
C THR A 919 -12.47 5.97 8.10
N HIS A 920 -11.67 5.05 7.53
CA HIS A 920 -12.01 3.63 7.60
C HIS A 920 -12.05 3.14 9.07
N VAL A 921 -13.24 2.72 9.50
CA VAL A 921 -13.52 2.16 10.82
C VAL A 921 -14.21 0.80 10.64
N GLU A 922 -13.84 -0.18 11.46
CA GLU A 922 -14.46 -1.51 11.41
C GLU A 922 -15.92 -1.45 11.86
N LYS A 923 -16.80 -2.22 11.21
CA LYS A 923 -18.23 -2.31 11.54
C LYS A 923 -18.49 -2.59 13.03
N THR A 924 -17.66 -3.41 13.66
CA THR A 924 -17.76 -3.74 15.09
C THR A 924 -17.50 -2.53 15.98
N VAL A 925 -16.57 -1.65 15.58
CA VAL A 925 -16.26 -0.41 16.31
C VAL A 925 -17.40 0.59 16.17
N VAL A 926 -18.03 0.71 15.00
CA VAL A 926 -19.21 1.57 14.80
C VAL A 926 -20.36 1.13 15.71
N LYS A 927 -20.70 -0.17 15.71
CA LYS A 927 -21.76 -0.71 16.59
C LYS A 927 -21.45 -0.53 18.08
N LYS A 928 -20.20 -0.76 18.48
CA LYS A 928 -19.76 -0.47 19.85
C LYS A 928 -19.94 1.01 20.16
N ASN A 929 -19.48 1.89 19.28
CA ASN A 929 -19.55 3.35 19.46
C ASN A 929 -20.99 3.84 19.61
N LEU A 930 -21.92 3.35 18.78
CA LEU A 930 -23.34 3.65 18.90
C LEU A 930 -23.85 3.29 20.30
N GLY A 931 -23.65 2.04 20.74
CA GLY A 931 -24.08 1.63 22.08
C GLY A 931 -23.39 2.37 23.23
N ARG A 932 -22.16 2.87 23.03
CA ARG A 932 -21.49 3.74 24.02
C ARG A 932 -22.12 5.13 24.05
N MET A 933 -22.40 5.70 22.89
CA MET A 933 -23.00 7.03 22.81
C MET A 933 -24.44 7.04 23.30
N THR A 934 -25.23 5.99 23.02
CA THR A 934 -26.56 5.85 23.61
C THR A 934 -26.52 5.88 25.14
N ARG A 935 -25.57 5.18 25.78
CA ARG A 935 -25.43 5.23 27.25
C ARG A 935 -25.05 6.62 27.77
N LEU A 936 -24.16 7.33 27.07
CA LEU A 936 -23.79 8.69 27.48
C LEU A 936 -24.95 9.67 27.33
N TRP A 937 -25.73 9.52 26.26
CA TRP A 937 -26.93 10.31 26.04
C TRP A 937 -27.97 10.04 27.14
N VAL A 938 -28.29 8.78 27.43
CA VAL A 938 -29.26 8.43 28.49
C VAL A 938 -28.80 8.91 29.87
N LYS A 939 -27.49 8.86 30.17
CA LYS A 939 -26.95 9.43 31.42
C LYS A 939 -27.15 10.93 31.53
N ARG A 940 -26.84 11.67 30.46
CA ARG A 940 -27.08 13.12 30.40
C ARG A 940 -28.56 13.42 30.60
N GLU A 941 -29.42 12.64 29.95
CA GLU A 941 -30.86 12.83 30.01
C GLU A 941 -31.42 12.51 31.40
N HIS A 942 -31.03 11.39 32.01
CA HIS A 942 -31.42 11.06 33.38
C HIS A 942 -31.01 12.16 34.38
N ASN A 943 -29.77 12.66 34.28
CA ASN A 943 -29.31 13.75 35.15
C ASN A 943 -30.13 15.03 34.94
N ARG A 944 -30.49 15.36 33.69
CA ARG A 944 -31.35 16.52 33.38
C ARG A 944 -32.71 16.41 34.07
N GLN A 945 -33.31 15.23 34.04
CA GLN A 945 -34.60 14.95 34.68
C GLN A 945 -34.50 14.98 36.22
N GLU A 946 -33.43 14.44 36.80
CA GLU A 946 -33.18 14.56 38.25
C GLU A 946 -32.98 16.01 38.67
N ASP A 947 -32.24 16.79 37.89
CA ASP A 947 -31.98 18.20 38.17
C ASP A 947 -33.28 19.02 38.12
N PHE A 948 -34.18 18.74 37.17
CA PHE A 948 -35.53 19.30 37.14
C PHE A 948 -36.34 18.94 38.40
N GLY A 949 -36.31 17.67 38.82
CA GLY A 949 -36.97 17.22 40.05
C GLY A 949 -36.42 17.88 41.32
N ARG A 950 -35.14 18.28 41.33
CA ARG A 950 -34.50 18.97 42.47
C ARG A 950 -34.70 20.48 42.46
N GLN A 951 -34.57 21.12 41.30
CA GLN A 951 -34.55 22.58 41.14
C GLN A 951 -35.93 23.17 40.85
N GLY A 952 -36.89 22.35 40.40
CA GLY A 952 -38.21 22.79 39.96
C GLY A 952 -38.22 23.28 38.50
N PRO A 953 -39.39 23.78 38.03
CA PRO A 953 -39.52 24.31 36.67
C PRO A 953 -38.54 25.43 36.35
N ALA A 954 -37.93 25.38 35.16
CA ALA A 954 -37.01 26.40 34.70
C ALA A 954 -37.71 27.72 34.33
N ILE A 955 -39.01 27.67 34.03
CA ILE A 955 -39.82 28.86 33.71
C ILE A 955 -40.36 29.49 34.99
N SER A 956 -40.23 30.81 35.12
CA SER A 956 -40.85 31.54 36.23
C SER A 956 -42.38 31.52 36.11
N PRO A 957 -43.14 31.43 37.23
CA PRO A 957 -44.60 31.50 37.18
C PRO A 957 -45.09 32.77 36.47
N ASP A 958 -44.41 33.90 36.63
CA ASP A 958 -44.77 35.18 35.99
C ASP A 958 -44.60 35.12 34.46
N GLU A 959 -43.54 34.47 34.00
CA GLU A 959 -43.29 34.27 32.56
C GLU A 959 -44.31 33.29 31.99
N ALA A 960 -44.60 32.20 32.70
CA ALA A 960 -45.61 31.23 32.30
C ALA A 960 -47.01 31.87 32.17
N VAL A 961 -47.37 32.78 33.07
CA VAL A 961 -48.62 33.55 32.99
C VAL A 961 -48.65 34.43 31.74
N LYS A 962 -47.55 35.12 31.41
CA LYS A 962 -47.46 35.94 30.19
C LYS A 962 -47.59 35.10 28.91
N VAL A 963 -46.92 33.95 28.87
CA VAL A 963 -47.02 33.00 27.75
C VAL A 963 -48.47 32.52 27.58
N PHE A 964 -49.11 32.17 28.69
CA PHE A 964 -50.51 31.74 28.69
C PHE A 964 -51.47 32.86 28.25
N GLN A 965 -51.31 34.08 28.77
CA GLN A 965 -52.11 35.25 28.38
C GLN A 965 -51.96 35.56 26.88
N THR A 966 -50.72 35.54 26.37
CA THR A 966 -50.45 35.77 24.93
C THR A 966 -51.18 34.74 24.06
N ALA A 967 -51.21 33.47 24.48
CA ALA A 967 -51.92 32.41 23.77
C ALA A 967 -53.45 32.60 23.83
N VAL A 968 -54.00 33.02 24.98
CA VAL A 968 -55.43 33.32 25.14
C VAL A 968 -55.84 34.49 24.24
N GLU A 969 -55.11 35.61 24.30
CA GLU A 969 -55.36 36.79 23.47
C GLU A 969 -55.33 36.46 21.98
N TRP A 970 -54.40 35.61 21.55
CA TRP A 970 -54.33 35.16 20.16
C TRP A 970 -55.56 34.34 19.77
N LEU A 971 -55.95 33.35 20.57
CA LEU A 971 -57.08 32.48 20.26
C LEU A 971 -58.42 33.22 20.30
N GLU A 972 -58.58 34.19 21.20
CA GLU A 972 -59.75 35.08 21.26
C GLU A 972 -59.83 35.98 20.01
N ARG A 973 -58.71 36.61 19.61
CA ARG A 973 -58.65 37.40 18.36
C ARG A 973 -59.00 36.58 17.12
N ARG A 974 -58.69 35.28 17.14
CA ARG A 974 -59.01 34.35 16.05
C ARG A 974 -60.41 33.75 16.14
N ASN A 975 -61.20 34.07 17.17
CA ASN A 975 -62.50 33.44 17.47
C ASN A 975 -62.41 31.91 17.40
N PHE A 976 -61.32 31.33 17.94
CA PHE A 976 -61.06 29.91 17.83
C PHE A 976 -62.05 29.10 18.66
N SER A 977 -62.64 28.08 18.05
CA SER A 977 -63.51 27.12 18.74
C SER A 977 -62.70 25.90 19.17
N PRO A 978 -62.64 25.56 20.47
CA PRO A 978 -61.88 24.39 20.93
C PRO A 978 -62.31 23.09 20.25
N ILE A 979 -61.32 22.23 19.95
CA ILE A 979 -61.51 20.92 19.34
C ILE A 979 -62.22 20.01 20.34
N PRO A 980 -63.43 19.52 20.03
CA PRO A 980 -64.19 18.69 20.95
C PRO A 980 -63.60 17.29 21.04
N PHE A 981 -64.08 16.51 22.01
CA PHE A 981 -63.84 15.09 22.02
C PHE A 981 -64.53 14.39 20.83
N PRO A 982 -63.92 13.38 20.19
CA PRO A 982 -64.55 12.61 19.11
C PRO A 982 -65.92 12.06 19.55
N PRO A 983 -67.04 12.55 18.99
CA PRO A 983 -68.35 12.12 19.44
C PRO A 983 -68.57 10.63 19.13
N VAL A 984 -69.45 9.96 19.87
CA VAL A 984 -69.69 8.51 19.72
C VAL A 984 -70.00 8.14 18.27
N SER A 985 -70.81 8.95 17.59
CA SER A 985 -71.15 8.82 16.16
C SER A 985 -70.56 9.95 15.33
N TYR A 986 -69.26 9.92 15.06
CA TYR A 986 -68.60 10.89 14.20
C TYR A 986 -68.54 10.42 12.74
N LYS A 987 -68.87 11.31 11.81
CA LYS A 987 -69.01 10.97 10.37
C LYS A 987 -67.72 10.49 9.71
N HIS A 988 -66.55 10.98 10.17
CA HIS A 988 -65.26 10.72 9.53
C HIS A 988 -64.39 9.71 10.31
N ASP A 989 -64.90 9.09 11.37
CA ASP A 989 -64.10 8.23 12.26
C ASP A 989 -63.43 7.06 11.55
N THR A 990 -64.19 6.34 10.72
CA THR A 990 -63.68 5.18 9.99
C THR A 990 -62.61 5.57 8.98
N LYS A 991 -62.71 6.76 8.38
CA LYS A 991 -61.70 7.29 7.44
C LYS A 991 -60.41 7.67 8.15
N ILE A 992 -60.53 8.36 9.30
CA ILE A 992 -59.38 8.75 10.13
C ILE A 992 -58.65 7.50 10.62
N LEU A 993 -59.39 6.49 11.10
CA LEU A 993 -58.81 5.22 11.52
C LEU A 993 -58.10 4.50 10.37
N LEU A 994 -58.71 4.45 9.19
CA LEU A 994 -58.10 3.80 8.02
C LEU A 994 -56.77 4.46 7.63
N LEU A 995 -56.72 5.80 7.58
CA LEU A 995 -55.48 6.55 7.31
C LEU A 995 -54.40 6.26 8.36
N ALA A 996 -54.78 6.24 9.65
CA ALA A 996 -53.87 5.91 10.73
C ALA A 996 -53.30 4.48 10.60
N LEU A 997 -54.14 3.49 10.29
CA LEU A 997 -53.71 2.10 10.13
C LEU A 997 -52.84 1.90 8.88
N GLU A 998 -53.12 2.57 7.78
CA GLU A 998 -52.30 2.54 6.56
C GLU A 998 -50.89 3.12 6.82
N ASN A 999 -50.80 4.25 7.52
CA ASN A 999 -49.54 4.85 7.91
C ASN A 999 -48.70 3.89 8.77
N LEU A 1000 -49.32 3.23 9.76
CA LEU A 1000 -48.63 2.24 10.60
C LEU A 1000 -48.19 1.01 9.79
N LYS A 1001 -49.05 0.47 8.93
CA LYS A 1001 -48.76 -0.69 8.07
C LYS A 1001 -47.61 -0.44 7.11
N SER A 1002 -47.53 0.78 6.55
CA SER A 1002 -46.50 1.15 5.57
C SER A 1002 -45.06 0.96 6.08
N THR A 1003 -44.86 1.11 7.41
CA THR A 1003 -43.56 0.96 8.09
C THR A 1003 -42.99 -0.46 7.97
N PHE A 1004 -43.84 -1.48 7.81
CA PHE A 1004 -43.44 -2.89 7.80
C PHE A 1004 -43.17 -3.46 6.41
N ASN A 1005 -43.60 -2.79 5.34
CA ASN A 1005 -43.51 -3.29 3.96
C ASN A 1005 -42.06 -3.57 3.50
N ALA A 1006 -41.07 -2.89 4.08
CA ALA A 1006 -39.65 -3.06 3.72
C ALA A 1006 -38.92 -4.15 4.52
N ASN A 1007 -39.51 -4.66 5.61
CA ASN A 1007 -38.81 -5.49 6.58
C ASN A 1007 -38.99 -6.99 6.31
N ALA A 1008 -37.91 -7.70 5.96
CA ALA A 1008 -37.95 -9.14 5.71
C ALA A 1008 -38.02 -10.02 6.97
N LYS A 1009 -37.73 -9.47 8.16
CA LYS A 1009 -37.78 -10.20 9.44
C LYS A 1009 -38.42 -9.34 10.50
N LEU A 1010 -39.55 -9.82 11.02
CA LEU A 1010 -40.32 -9.11 12.05
C LEU A 1010 -40.06 -9.67 13.44
N ASN A 1011 -39.92 -8.76 14.40
CA ASN A 1011 -39.87 -9.07 15.83
C ASN A 1011 -41.26 -9.48 16.36
N THR A 1012 -41.33 -10.07 17.56
CA THR A 1012 -42.61 -10.48 18.17
C THR A 1012 -43.56 -9.28 18.34
N LEU A 1013 -43.07 -8.16 18.89
CA LEU A 1013 -43.86 -6.92 19.03
C LEU A 1013 -44.37 -6.39 17.69
N GLN A 1014 -43.58 -6.52 16.63
CA GLN A 1014 -43.97 -6.07 15.29
C GLN A 1014 -45.03 -6.99 14.66
N ARG A 1015 -45.01 -8.29 14.97
CA ARG A 1015 -46.07 -9.23 14.55
C ARG A 1015 -47.35 -8.99 15.32
N GLU A 1016 -47.25 -8.72 16.62
CA GLU A 1016 -48.38 -8.30 17.44
C GLU A 1016 -48.99 -6.99 16.90
N GLU A 1017 -48.16 -6.01 16.54
CA GLU A 1017 -48.59 -4.78 15.89
C GLU A 1017 -49.34 -5.04 14.58
N LEU A 1018 -48.79 -5.86 13.69
CA LEU A 1018 -49.48 -6.23 12.44
C LEU A 1018 -50.80 -6.97 12.68
N ALA A 1019 -50.83 -7.90 13.63
CA ALA A 1019 -52.04 -8.64 13.97
C ALA A 1019 -53.13 -7.71 14.53
N LEU A 1020 -52.75 -6.74 15.36
CA LEU A 1020 -53.68 -5.73 15.88
C LEU A 1020 -54.16 -4.76 14.80
N ILE A 1021 -53.30 -4.43 13.83
CA ILE A 1021 -53.67 -3.61 12.66
C ILE A 1021 -54.67 -4.39 11.78
N GLU A 1022 -54.41 -5.66 11.49
CA GLU A 1022 -55.32 -6.52 10.71
C GLU A 1022 -56.68 -6.67 11.41
N GLN A 1023 -56.68 -6.95 12.72
CA GLN A 1023 -57.91 -6.99 13.51
C GLN A 1023 -58.68 -5.66 13.48
N ALA A 1024 -57.97 -4.53 13.47
CA ALA A 1024 -58.57 -3.20 13.39
C ALA A 1024 -59.17 -2.90 12.00
N PHE A 1025 -58.63 -3.48 10.93
CA PHE A 1025 -59.23 -3.42 9.59
C PHE A 1025 -60.51 -4.26 9.49
N ASP A 1026 -60.50 -5.45 10.10
CA ASP A 1026 -61.66 -6.36 10.08
C ASP A 1026 -62.84 -5.78 10.90
N ASN A 1027 -62.57 -5.26 12.10
CA ASN A 1027 -63.58 -4.75 13.04
C ASN A 1027 -63.28 -3.30 13.48
N PRO A 1028 -63.55 -2.28 12.63
CA PRO A 1028 -63.19 -0.90 12.91
C PRO A 1028 -63.99 -0.28 14.07
N ASN A 1029 -65.27 -0.60 14.21
CA ASN A 1029 -66.14 -0.01 15.24
C ASN A 1029 -65.73 -0.41 16.66
N GLU A 1030 -65.36 -1.68 16.85
CA GLU A 1030 -64.84 -2.18 18.14
C GLU A 1030 -63.51 -1.51 18.48
N CYS A 1031 -62.62 -1.38 17.49
CA CYS A 1031 -61.35 -0.68 17.64
C CYS A 1031 -61.55 0.79 18.02
N LEU A 1032 -62.47 1.51 17.36
CA LEU A 1032 -62.82 2.89 17.68
C LEU A 1032 -63.36 3.05 19.11
N ALA A 1033 -64.25 2.15 19.54
CA ALA A 1033 -64.76 2.16 20.91
C ALA A 1033 -63.63 1.96 21.93
N ARG A 1034 -62.67 1.07 21.63
CA ARG A 1034 -61.47 0.86 22.45
C ARG A 1034 -60.58 2.10 22.50
N ILE A 1035 -60.33 2.76 21.36
CA ILE A 1035 -59.50 3.97 21.29
C ILE A 1035 -60.14 5.11 22.10
N LYS A 1036 -61.43 5.38 21.90
CA LYS A 1036 -62.15 6.43 22.65
C LYS A 1036 -62.15 6.15 24.15
N LYS A 1037 -62.33 4.89 24.55
CA LYS A 1037 -62.21 4.46 25.95
C LYS A 1037 -60.80 4.73 26.50
N GLN A 1038 -59.74 4.41 25.76
CA GLN A 1038 -58.36 4.68 26.17
C GLN A 1038 -58.11 6.17 26.36
N ILE A 1039 -58.57 7.04 25.45
CA ILE A 1039 -58.41 8.50 25.57
C ILE A 1039 -59.15 9.03 26.82
N LEU A 1040 -60.33 8.50 27.14
CA LEU A 1040 -61.09 8.92 28.32
C LEU A 1040 -60.45 8.47 29.63
N THR A 1041 -60.05 7.20 29.75
CA THR A 1041 -59.70 6.62 31.06
C THR A 1041 -58.21 6.43 31.31
N GLN A 1042 -57.39 6.28 30.27
CA GLN A 1042 -55.97 5.92 30.44
C GLN A 1042 -55.12 7.18 30.69
N ARG A 1043 -54.45 7.21 31.85
CA ARG A 1043 -53.48 8.26 32.24
C ARG A 1043 -52.12 7.70 32.68
N ILE A 1044 -51.99 6.37 32.74
CA ILE A 1044 -50.75 5.66 33.02
C ILE A 1044 -50.48 4.76 31.83
N PHE A 1045 -49.26 4.82 31.31
CA PHE A 1045 -48.84 4.13 30.09
C PHE A 1045 -47.70 3.17 30.37
N LYS A 1046 -47.50 2.22 29.45
CA LYS A 1046 -46.37 1.29 29.53
C LYS A 1046 -45.03 2.01 29.28
N GLU A 1047 -43.94 1.35 29.63
CA GLU A 1047 -42.60 1.86 29.34
C GLU A 1047 -42.33 1.90 27.83
N VAL A 1048 -41.59 2.93 27.40
CA VAL A 1048 -41.21 3.13 26.00
C VAL A 1048 -39.75 2.73 25.80
N GLY A 1049 -39.51 1.85 24.83
CA GLY A 1049 -38.16 1.45 24.46
C GLY A 1049 -37.42 2.59 23.76
N LEU A 1050 -36.14 2.78 24.06
CA LEU A 1050 -35.27 3.71 23.34
C LEU A 1050 -34.26 2.95 22.52
N ASP A 1051 -34.11 3.34 21.26
CA ASP A 1051 -32.99 2.98 20.41
C ASP A 1051 -32.41 4.21 19.73
N MET A 1052 -31.23 4.06 19.13
CA MET A 1052 -30.52 5.16 18.47
C MET A 1052 -30.17 4.78 17.04
N MET A 1053 -30.56 5.62 16.09
CA MET A 1053 -30.23 5.49 14.69
C MET A 1053 -28.99 6.31 14.37
N ASP A 1054 -28.00 5.67 13.73
CA ASP A 1054 -26.71 6.28 13.41
C ASP A 1054 -26.66 6.68 11.92
N PHE A 1055 -26.66 7.99 11.66
CA PHE A 1055 -26.42 8.57 10.33
C PHE A 1055 -24.94 8.88 10.08
N TYR A 1056 -24.04 8.35 10.92
CA TYR A 1056 -22.59 8.59 10.96
C TYR A 1056 -22.17 10.01 11.39
N ASP A 1057 -22.93 11.03 10.99
CA ASP A 1057 -22.70 12.43 11.38
C ASP A 1057 -23.47 12.78 12.65
N SER A 1058 -24.77 12.56 12.64
CA SER A 1058 -25.68 12.70 13.79
C SER A 1058 -26.18 11.33 14.28
N ILE A 1059 -26.72 11.32 15.50
CA ILE A 1059 -27.41 10.18 16.09
C ILE A 1059 -28.78 10.68 16.50
N ILE A 1060 -29.83 9.98 16.08
CA ILE A 1060 -31.21 10.37 16.34
C ILE A 1060 -31.88 9.30 17.21
N PRO A 1061 -32.59 9.66 18.29
CA PRO A 1061 -33.34 8.71 19.10
C PRO A 1061 -34.55 8.18 18.32
N SER A 1062 -34.78 6.88 18.45
CA SER A 1062 -35.96 6.17 17.96
C SER A 1062 -36.67 5.57 19.17
N TYR A 1063 -37.98 5.73 19.26
CA TYR A 1063 -38.76 5.23 20.39
C TYR A 1063 -39.66 4.08 19.96
N GLU A 1064 -39.71 3.03 20.77
CA GLU A 1064 -40.55 1.85 20.59
C GLU A 1064 -41.71 1.92 21.57
N VAL A 1065 -42.89 2.34 21.07
CA VAL A 1065 -44.15 2.44 21.83
C VAL A 1065 -44.94 1.13 21.71
N ASP A 1066 -45.72 0.78 22.74
CA ASP A 1066 -46.59 -0.40 22.73
C ASP A 1066 -47.62 -0.35 21.58
N PRO A 1067 -47.86 -1.44 20.84
CA PRO A 1067 -48.71 -1.43 19.65
C PRO A 1067 -50.14 -0.94 19.87
N LEU A 1068 -50.77 -1.32 20.99
CA LEU A 1068 -52.14 -0.89 21.30
C LEU A 1068 -52.22 0.62 21.53
N GLU A 1069 -51.26 1.17 22.26
CA GLU A 1069 -51.20 2.60 22.51
C GLU A 1069 -50.85 3.37 21.23
N LYS A 1070 -49.99 2.80 20.38
CA LYS A 1070 -49.58 3.39 19.10
C LYS A 1070 -50.75 3.57 18.13
N ILE A 1071 -51.71 2.64 18.09
CA ILE A 1071 -52.93 2.77 17.28
C ILE A 1071 -53.81 3.92 17.78
N ALA A 1072 -53.97 4.06 19.11
CA ALA A 1072 -54.71 5.17 19.70
C ALA A 1072 -54.03 6.52 19.44
N ASP A 1073 -52.70 6.59 19.62
CA ASP A 1073 -51.89 7.77 19.34
C ASP A 1073 -51.99 8.18 17.86
N ALA A 1074 -51.98 7.21 16.93
CA ALA A 1074 -52.08 7.46 15.49
C ALA A 1074 -53.48 7.96 15.09
N TYR A 1075 -54.55 7.38 15.63
CA TYR A 1075 -55.90 7.88 15.40
C TYR A 1075 -56.07 9.30 15.96
N LEU A 1076 -55.55 9.56 17.16
CA LEU A 1076 -55.63 10.88 17.78
C LEU A 1076 -54.85 11.93 16.99
N ASP A 1077 -53.65 11.60 16.50
CA ASP A 1077 -52.86 12.47 15.63
C ASP A 1077 -53.66 12.90 14.39
N GLN A 1078 -54.22 11.92 13.67
CA GLN A 1078 -55.01 12.20 12.47
C GLN A 1078 -56.29 12.99 12.77
N TYR A 1079 -56.94 12.72 13.91
CA TYR A 1079 -58.10 13.49 14.36
C TYR A 1079 -57.75 14.96 14.68
N LEU A 1080 -56.65 15.18 15.40
CA LEU A 1080 -56.19 16.50 15.79
C LEU A 1080 -55.81 17.34 14.58
N TRP A 1081 -55.04 16.78 13.64
CA TRP A 1081 -54.67 17.49 12.42
C TRP A 1081 -55.89 17.84 11.55
N TYR A 1082 -56.85 16.93 11.43
CA TYR A 1082 -58.08 17.18 10.67
C TYR A 1082 -58.94 18.30 11.26
N GLU A 1083 -59.19 18.28 12.58
CA GLU A 1083 -60.00 19.33 13.23
C GLU A 1083 -59.23 20.65 13.38
N ALA A 1084 -57.90 20.61 13.53
CA ALA A 1084 -57.07 21.82 13.59
C ALA A 1084 -57.05 22.59 12.27
N ASP A 1085 -56.93 21.88 11.14
CA ASP A 1085 -56.97 22.49 9.81
C ASP A 1085 -58.37 23.04 9.49
N LYS A 1086 -59.41 22.25 9.77
CA LYS A 1086 -60.82 22.67 9.60
C LYS A 1086 -61.17 23.96 10.36
N ARG A 1087 -60.50 24.21 11.48
CA ARG A 1087 -60.72 25.39 12.34
C ARG A 1087 -59.63 26.45 12.16
N ASN A 1088 -58.71 26.27 11.22
CA ASN A 1088 -57.58 27.17 10.95
C ASN A 1088 -56.78 27.53 12.20
N LEU A 1089 -56.45 26.54 13.04
CA LEU A 1089 -55.65 26.73 14.25
C LEU A 1089 -54.25 27.24 13.92
N PHE A 1090 -53.60 26.61 12.93
CA PHE A 1090 -52.25 26.95 12.51
C PHE A 1090 -52.29 28.07 11.45
N PRO A 1091 -51.63 29.22 11.69
CA PRO A 1091 -51.53 30.29 10.71
C PRO A 1091 -50.60 29.92 9.54
N ASN A 1092 -50.73 30.67 8.46
CA ASN A 1092 -50.08 30.46 7.16
C ASN A 1092 -48.53 30.40 7.19
N TRP A 1093 -47.87 30.99 8.18
CA TRP A 1093 -46.40 30.99 8.30
C TRP A 1093 -45.82 29.71 8.91
N ILE A 1094 -46.64 28.89 9.58
CA ILE A 1094 -46.17 27.62 10.13
C ILE A 1094 -45.96 26.63 8.99
N LYS A 1095 -44.73 26.17 8.83
CA LYS A 1095 -44.31 25.19 7.82
C LYS A 1095 -43.48 24.09 8.50
N PRO A 1096 -43.54 22.83 8.02
CA PRO A 1096 -44.14 22.34 6.78
C PRO A 1096 -45.69 22.29 6.82
N ALA A 1097 -46.33 22.54 5.67
CA ALA A 1097 -47.78 22.43 5.48
C ALA A 1097 -48.09 21.58 4.25
N ASP A 1098 -49.29 20.98 4.17
CA ASP A 1098 -49.64 19.97 3.16
C ASP A 1098 -49.79 20.53 1.74
N ASP A 1099 -50.08 21.84 1.62
CA ASP A 1099 -50.24 22.52 0.32
C ASP A 1099 -48.96 22.56 -0.51
N GLU A 1100 -47.79 22.45 0.14
CA GLU A 1100 -46.50 22.76 -0.48
C GLU A 1100 -45.38 21.81 -0.11
N ILE A 1101 -44.58 21.45 -1.12
CA ILE A 1101 -43.32 20.75 -0.92
C ILE A 1101 -42.23 21.77 -0.55
N PRO A 1102 -41.23 21.45 0.29
CA PRO A 1102 -40.21 22.41 0.72
C PRO A 1102 -39.51 23.22 -0.38
N GLN A 1103 -39.26 22.65 -1.58
CA GLN A 1103 -38.67 23.43 -2.68
C GLN A 1103 -39.61 24.53 -3.18
N LEU A 1104 -40.92 24.29 -3.17
CA LEU A 1104 -41.91 25.29 -3.55
C LEU A 1104 -41.99 26.40 -2.50
N THR A 1105 -41.90 26.08 -1.22
CA THR A 1105 -41.89 27.09 -0.15
C THR A 1105 -40.67 28.00 -0.26
N VAL A 1106 -39.47 27.47 -0.56
CA VAL A 1106 -38.28 28.29 -0.84
C VAL A 1106 -38.50 29.19 -2.06
N TYR A 1107 -39.12 28.66 -3.11
CA TYR A 1107 -39.45 29.46 -4.29
C TYR A 1107 -40.43 30.59 -3.98
N LYS A 1108 -41.51 30.30 -3.24
CA LYS A 1108 -42.49 31.30 -2.78
C LYS A 1108 -41.86 32.32 -1.85
N TRP A 1109 -40.91 31.92 -1.00
CA TRP A 1109 -40.15 32.84 -0.14
C TRP A 1109 -39.31 33.82 -0.96
N CYS A 1110 -38.54 33.34 -1.93
CA CYS A 1110 -37.78 34.19 -2.85
C CYS A 1110 -38.69 35.12 -3.67
N HIS A 1111 -39.82 34.59 -4.17
CA HIS A 1111 -40.79 35.38 -4.92
C HIS A 1111 -41.47 36.44 -4.05
N GLY A 1112 -41.83 36.09 -2.81
CA GLY A 1112 -42.42 37.00 -1.83
C GLY A 1112 -41.49 38.13 -1.47
N ILE A 1113 -40.19 37.86 -1.20
CA ILE A 1113 -39.19 38.91 -0.98
C ILE A 1113 -39.14 39.86 -2.18
N ASN A 1114 -39.10 39.34 -3.40
CA ASN A 1114 -39.00 40.16 -4.61
C ASN A 1114 -40.24 41.03 -4.87
N ASN A 1115 -41.42 40.63 -4.37
CA ASN A 1115 -42.68 41.34 -4.58
C ASN A 1115 -42.99 42.38 -3.49
N LEU A 1116 -42.12 42.54 -2.49
CA LEU A 1116 -42.26 43.59 -1.49
C LEU A 1116 -42.01 44.98 -2.11
N ASN A 1117 -42.71 46.00 -1.60
CA ASN A 1117 -42.58 47.37 -2.08
C ASN A 1117 -41.16 47.91 -1.87
N ASP A 1118 -40.52 48.38 -2.95
CA ASP A 1118 -39.20 49.02 -2.96
C ASP A 1118 -38.07 48.26 -2.24
N VAL A 1119 -38.17 46.94 -2.12
CA VAL A 1119 -37.25 46.10 -1.31
C VAL A 1119 -35.77 46.18 -1.75
N TRP A 1120 -35.50 46.42 -3.03
CA TRP A 1120 -34.15 46.51 -3.57
C TRP A 1120 -33.62 47.95 -3.64
N SER A 1121 -34.45 48.94 -3.29
CA SER A 1121 -34.08 50.35 -3.29
C SER A 1121 -33.20 50.64 -2.06
N THR A 1122 -31.96 51.06 -2.29
CA THR A 1122 -30.99 51.38 -1.23
C THR A 1122 -30.60 52.87 -1.23
N SER A 1123 -31.35 53.71 -1.95
CA SER A 1123 -31.05 55.12 -2.15
C SER A 1123 -31.11 55.96 -0.86
N ASN A 1124 -31.97 55.59 0.08
CA ASN A 1124 -32.17 56.32 1.34
C ASN A 1124 -31.41 55.70 2.53
N GLY A 1125 -30.50 54.75 2.27
CA GLY A 1125 -29.85 53.97 3.33
C GLY A 1125 -30.74 52.86 3.93
N GLU A 1126 -31.82 52.49 3.24
CA GLU A 1126 -32.65 51.33 3.57
C GLU A 1126 -31.83 50.04 3.45
N SER A 1127 -32.07 49.09 4.36
CA SER A 1127 -31.37 47.80 4.38
C SER A 1127 -32.35 46.66 4.64
N VAL A 1128 -32.24 45.60 3.85
CA VAL A 1128 -33.00 44.36 4.06
C VAL A 1128 -32.16 43.39 4.88
N VAL A 1129 -32.72 42.85 5.95
CA VAL A 1129 -32.06 41.88 6.83
C VAL A 1129 -32.82 40.55 6.78
N MET A 1130 -32.14 39.49 6.35
CA MET A 1130 -32.64 38.12 6.43
C MET A 1130 -32.03 37.45 7.68
N MET A 1131 -32.89 36.91 8.55
CA MET A 1131 -32.46 36.23 9.77
C MET A 1131 -32.90 34.76 9.72
N GLU A 1132 -31.94 33.85 9.86
CA GLU A 1132 -32.19 32.41 9.99
C GLU A 1132 -31.72 31.96 11.37
N LEU A 1133 -32.65 31.51 12.22
CA LEU A 1133 -32.37 31.02 13.56
C LEU A 1133 -32.91 29.60 13.73
N THR A 1134 -32.17 28.80 14.51
CA THR A 1134 -32.61 27.46 14.91
C THR A 1134 -32.87 27.46 16.40
N LEU A 1135 -34.14 27.37 16.78
CA LEU A 1135 -34.54 27.23 18.17
C LEU A 1135 -34.08 25.85 18.68
N ARG A 1136 -33.09 25.84 19.57
CA ARG A 1136 -32.51 24.60 20.11
C ARG A 1136 -33.33 24.07 21.27
N GLU A 1137 -33.37 22.75 21.43
CA GLU A 1137 -33.90 22.07 22.62
C GLU A 1137 -35.38 22.40 22.95
N ILE A 1138 -36.19 22.86 21.97
CA ILE A 1138 -37.60 23.21 22.18
C ILE A 1138 -38.34 22.06 22.88
N LEU A 1139 -38.30 20.87 22.28
CA LEU A 1139 -39.00 19.70 22.80
C LEU A 1139 -38.44 19.18 24.13
N GLU A 1140 -37.17 19.44 24.43
CA GLU A 1140 -36.54 18.95 25.67
C GLU A 1140 -36.93 19.83 26.86
N ASN A 1141 -37.14 21.13 26.63
CA ASN A 1141 -37.40 22.11 27.68
C ASN A 1141 -38.89 22.36 27.98
N VAL A 1142 -39.81 21.73 27.24
CA VAL A 1142 -41.26 21.88 27.48
C VAL A 1142 -41.63 21.38 28.89
N ASP A 1143 -42.24 22.26 29.67
CA ASP A 1143 -42.88 21.89 30.94
C ASP A 1143 -44.26 21.29 30.67
N LEU A 1144 -44.47 20.05 31.12
CA LEU A 1144 -45.72 19.33 30.92
C LEU A 1144 -46.91 19.99 31.65
N THR A 1145 -46.66 20.71 32.74
CA THR A 1145 -47.72 21.40 33.50
C THR A 1145 -48.27 22.61 32.75
N LEU A 1146 -47.37 23.43 32.18
CA LEU A 1146 -47.72 24.55 31.32
C LEU A 1146 -48.33 24.04 30.00
N LEU A 1147 -47.77 22.98 29.43
CA LEU A 1147 -48.30 22.36 28.22
C LEU A 1147 -49.75 21.92 28.41
N ASN A 1148 -50.10 21.29 29.54
CA ASN A 1148 -51.49 20.90 29.81
C ASN A 1148 -52.43 22.11 29.82
N ARG A 1149 -52.05 23.20 30.49
CA ARG A 1149 -52.85 24.43 30.51
C ARG A 1149 -53.04 25.01 29.11
N LEU A 1150 -51.98 25.07 28.32
CA LEU A 1150 -52.05 25.55 26.93
C LEU A 1150 -52.91 24.66 26.04
N LEU A 1151 -52.79 23.33 26.18
CA LEU A 1151 -53.60 22.38 25.41
C LEU A 1151 -55.09 22.50 25.72
N ARG A 1152 -55.47 22.75 26.98
CA ARG A 1152 -56.87 22.95 27.37
C ARG A 1152 -57.54 24.15 26.71
N LEU A 1153 -56.77 25.11 26.17
CA LEU A 1153 -57.32 26.21 25.38
C LEU A 1153 -57.77 25.75 23.98
N VAL A 1154 -57.13 24.69 23.46
CA VAL A 1154 -57.28 24.28 22.06
C VAL A 1154 -58.07 22.99 21.91
N VAL A 1155 -57.96 22.05 22.84
CA VAL A 1155 -58.61 20.73 22.78
C VAL A 1155 -59.45 20.46 24.03
N ASP A 1156 -60.34 19.48 23.94
CA ASP A 1156 -61.08 18.98 25.10
C ASP A 1156 -60.14 18.58 26.26
N THR A 1157 -60.62 18.81 27.47
CA THR A 1157 -59.86 18.55 28.70
C THR A 1157 -59.33 17.12 28.80
N ASN A 1158 -60.09 16.12 28.35
CA ASN A 1158 -59.64 14.72 28.40
C ASN A 1158 -58.51 14.42 27.41
N ILE A 1159 -58.56 15.06 26.23
CA ILE A 1159 -57.50 14.93 25.23
C ILE A 1159 -56.22 15.61 25.74
N ALA A 1160 -56.34 16.81 26.32
CA ALA A 1160 -55.21 17.52 26.92
C ALA A 1160 -54.54 16.69 28.03
N ASP A 1161 -55.33 16.06 28.90
CA ASP A 1161 -54.83 15.21 29.97
C ASP A 1161 -54.19 13.92 29.42
N TYR A 1162 -54.76 13.31 28.37
CA TYR A 1162 -54.19 12.16 27.68
C TYR A 1162 -52.82 12.52 27.06
N MET A 1163 -52.74 13.60 26.28
CA MET A 1163 -51.50 14.04 25.63
C MET A 1163 -50.40 14.39 26.62
N THR A 1164 -50.75 15.04 27.73
CA THR A 1164 -49.79 15.40 28.78
C THR A 1164 -49.28 14.15 29.51
N SER A 1165 -50.19 13.30 29.98
CA SER A 1165 -49.81 12.07 30.70
C SER A 1165 -49.03 11.09 29.83
N LYS A 1166 -49.27 11.06 28.51
CA LYS A 1166 -48.55 10.21 27.57
C LYS A 1166 -47.07 10.58 27.40
N ASN A 1167 -46.72 11.85 27.61
CA ASN A 1167 -45.32 12.28 27.62
C ASN A 1167 -44.59 11.91 28.92
N ASN A 1168 -45.32 11.71 30.02
CA ASN A 1168 -44.79 11.29 31.32
C ASN A 1168 -44.66 9.76 31.40
N VAL A 1169 -43.74 9.20 30.61
CA VAL A 1169 -43.49 7.76 30.53
C VAL A 1169 -42.09 7.40 31.01
N ASN A 1170 -41.94 6.15 31.45
CA ASN A 1170 -40.64 5.58 31.73
C ASN A 1170 -39.95 5.18 30.42
N ILE A 1171 -38.79 5.76 30.13
CA ILE A 1171 -37.99 5.48 28.94
C ILE A 1171 -36.91 4.46 29.31
N ARG A 1172 -36.87 3.35 28.57
CA ARG A 1172 -35.97 2.23 28.84
C ARG A 1172 -34.94 2.04 27.75
N TYR A 1173 -33.68 1.97 28.14
CA TYR A 1173 -32.58 1.46 27.31
C TYR A 1173 -31.84 0.33 28.03
N LYS A 1174 -32.15 -0.92 27.68
CA LYS A 1174 -31.55 -2.12 28.28
C LYS A 1174 -31.72 -2.15 29.81
N ASP A 1175 -30.64 -1.82 30.53
CA ASP A 1175 -30.45 -1.78 31.98
C ASP A 1175 -30.65 -0.37 32.58
N MET A 1176 -30.90 0.65 31.74
CA MET A 1176 -31.13 2.02 32.14
C MET A 1176 -32.61 2.37 31.98
N ASN A 1177 -33.18 3.06 32.96
CA ASN A 1177 -34.54 3.59 32.93
C ASN A 1177 -34.58 4.98 33.57
N TYR A 1178 -35.50 5.82 33.10
CA TYR A 1178 -35.78 7.11 33.71
C TYR A 1178 -37.20 7.56 33.36
N VAL A 1179 -37.83 8.28 34.27
CA VAL A 1179 -39.15 8.87 34.04
C VAL A 1179 -38.96 10.22 33.35
N ASN A 1180 -39.65 10.43 32.23
CA ASN A 1180 -39.61 11.70 31.51
C ASN A 1180 -40.57 12.71 32.18
N GLN A 1181 -40.04 13.55 33.08
CA GLN A 1181 -40.83 14.56 33.78
C GLN A 1181 -40.87 15.88 32.99
N GLN A 1182 -39.80 16.20 32.27
CA GLN A 1182 -39.66 17.40 31.45
C GLN A 1182 -39.35 17.04 30.00
N GLY A 1183 -40.11 17.65 29.08
CA GLY A 1183 -39.93 17.50 27.65
C GLY A 1183 -40.89 16.49 27.01
N VAL A 1184 -41.00 16.60 25.69
CA VAL A 1184 -41.92 15.81 24.85
C VAL A 1184 -41.17 14.65 24.20
N VAL A 1185 -41.79 13.46 24.22
CA VAL A 1185 -41.22 12.25 23.61
C VAL A 1185 -41.50 12.27 22.10
N ARG A 1186 -40.44 12.42 21.30
CA ARG A 1186 -40.54 12.63 19.84
C ARG A 1186 -41.14 11.46 19.05
N GLY A 1187 -41.16 10.26 19.63
CA GLY A 1187 -41.67 9.06 18.95
C GLY A 1187 -43.16 8.77 19.15
N ILE A 1188 -43.87 9.60 19.91
CA ILE A 1188 -45.33 9.58 19.96
C ILE A 1188 -45.86 10.15 18.65
N GLN A 1189 -46.96 9.59 18.11
CA GLN A 1189 -47.47 9.99 16.79
C GLN A 1189 -47.90 11.48 16.75
N PHE A 1190 -48.67 11.93 17.74
CA PHE A 1190 -49.09 13.34 17.86
C PHE A 1190 -48.02 14.30 18.41
N ALA A 1191 -46.76 13.86 18.55
CA ALA A 1191 -45.67 14.76 18.93
C ALA A 1191 -45.43 15.85 17.89
N SER A 1192 -45.78 15.58 16.62
CA SER A 1192 -45.77 16.55 15.52
C SER A 1192 -46.69 17.74 15.83
N PHE A 1193 -47.92 17.48 16.27
CA PHE A 1193 -48.91 18.48 16.64
C PHE A 1193 -48.44 19.31 17.84
N LEU A 1194 -47.91 18.65 18.89
CA LEU A 1194 -47.36 19.33 20.06
C LEU A 1194 -46.19 20.27 19.70
N TYR A 1195 -45.31 19.83 18.81
CA TYR A 1195 -44.19 20.64 18.36
C TYR A 1195 -44.66 21.90 17.63
N GLN A 1196 -45.61 21.76 16.70
CA GLN A 1196 -46.12 22.89 15.93
C GLN A 1196 -46.96 23.84 16.78
N PHE A 1197 -47.76 23.32 17.70
CA PHE A 1197 -48.54 24.15 18.61
C PHE A 1197 -47.66 24.93 19.59
N TYR A 1198 -46.67 24.28 20.19
CA TYR A 1198 -45.72 24.99 21.04
C TYR A 1198 -44.85 25.97 20.23
N GLY A 1199 -44.52 25.62 18.97
CA GLY A 1199 -43.87 26.49 18.01
C GLY A 1199 -44.69 27.77 17.73
N LEU A 1200 -46.00 27.63 17.51
CA LEU A 1200 -46.92 28.77 17.36
C LEU A 1200 -46.85 29.71 18.56
N VAL A 1201 -46.88 29.16 19.79
CA VAL A 1201 -46.80 29.98 21.01
C VAL A 1201 -45.47 30.74 21.06
N MET A 1202 -44.36 30.11 20.67
CA MET A 1202 -43.06 30.78 20.58
C MET A 1202 -43.02 31.84 19.47
N ASP A 1203 -43.63 31.59 18.31
CA ASP A 1203 -43.71 32.56 17.22
C ASP A 1203 -44.49 33.80 17.64
N LEU A 1204 -45.56 33.65 18.42
CA LEU A 1204 -46.32 34.77 18.96
C LEU A 1204 -45.50 35.63 19.92
N LEU A 1205 -44.58 35.03 20.68
CA LEU A 1205 -43.65 35.78 21.54
C LEU A 1205 -42.59 36.52 20.71
N ILE A 1206 -42.19 35.99 19.56
CA ILE A 1206 -41.20 36.61 18.67
C ILE A 1206 -41.83 37.75 17.86
N LEU A 1207 -43.02 37.53 17.30
CA LEU A 1207 -43.70 38.48 16.41
C LEU A 1207 -44.50 39.53 17.18
N GLY A 1208 -45.03 39.19 18.35
CA GLY A 1208 -46.09 39.95 19.02
C GLY A 1208 -47.46 39.70 18.39
N THR A 1209 -48.53 39.90 19.19
CA THR A 1209 -49.91 39.58 18.78
C THR A 1209 -50.44 40.50 17.67
N GLU A 1210 -49.94 41.74 17.58
CA GLU A 1210 -50.32 42.71 16.53
C GLU A 1210 -49.78 42.28 15.17
N ARG A 1211 -48.46 42.12 15.03
CA ARG A 1211 -47.85 41.73 13.75
C ARG A 1211 -48.28 40.35 13.29
N ALA A 1212 -48.46 39.41 14.23
CA ALA A 1212 -49.00 38.09 13.93
C ALA A 1212 -50.42 38.19 13.33
N SER A 1213 -51.25 39.12 13.81
CA SER A 1213 -52.61 39.31 13.28
C SER A 1213 -52.61 39.90 11.87
N GLU A 1214 -51.72 40.84 11.56
CA GLU A 1214 -51.54 41.40 10.21
C GLU A 1214 -51.12 40.34 9.19
N LEU A 1215 -50.17 39.47 9.58
CA LEU A 1215 -49.67 38.39 8.71
C LEU A 1215 -50.72 37.30 8.46
N ALA A 1216 -51.52 36.98 9.47
CA ALA A 1216 -52.56 35.95 9.36
C ALA A 1216 -53.83 36.45 8.65
N GLY A 1217 -54.04 37.76 8.58
CA GLY A 1217 -55.24 38.38 8.02
C GLY A 1217 -56.50 38.19 8.90
N PRO A 1218 -57.65 38.75 8.47
CA PRO A 1218 -58.91 38.63 9.19
C PRO A 1218 -59.41 37.18 9.25
N VAL A 1219 -60.18 36.83 10.29
CA VAL A 1219 -60.64 35.46 10.54
C VAL A 1219 -61.55 34.93 9.41
N GLN A 1220 -62.37 35.80 8.82
CA GLN A 1220 -63.28 35.40 7.74
C GLN A 1220 -62.53 35.01 6.46
N ASN A 1221 -61.41 35.68 6.17
CA ASN A 1221 -60.60 35.49 4.97
C ASN A 1221 -59.11 35.50 5.34
N PRO A 1222 -58.53 34.37 5.77
CA PRO A 1222 -57.12 34.31 6.14
C PRO A 1222 -56.20 34.55 4.93
N ASN A 1223 -55.08 35.23 5.16
CA ASN A 1223 -54.11 35.52 4.11
C ASN A 1223 -53.36 34.26 3.67
N GLN A 1224 -52.93 34.22 2.40
CA GLN A 1224 -51.98 33.23 1.92
C GLN A 1224 -50.54 33.57 2.35
N LEU A 1225 -49.63 32.60 2.27
CA LEU A 1225 -48.22 32.79 2.64
C LEU A 1225 -47.61 34.02 1.92
N LEU A 1226 -47.02 34.94 2.69
CA LEU A 1226 -46.39 36.19 2.20
C LEU A 1226 -47.32 37.13 1.43
N THR A 1227 -48.62 37.11 1.75
CA THR A 1227 -49.58 38.13 1.34
C THR A 1227 -50.05 38.90 2.56
N VAL A 1228 -50.22 40.21 2.42
CA VAL A 1228 -50.76 41.09 3.46
C VAL A 1228 -52.00 41.78 2.87
N SER A 1229 -53.10 41.81 3.64
CA SER A 1229 -54.37 42.44 3.25
C SER A 1229 -54.35 43.94 3.44
#